data_AF-A0A6G7X7T2-F1
#
_entry.id   AF-A0A6G7X7T2-F1
#
_cell.length_a   1.000
_cell.length_b   1.000
_cell.length_c   1.000
_cell.angle_alpha   90.00
_cell.angle_beta   90.00
_cell.angle_gamma   90.00
#
_symmetry.space_group_name_H-M   'P 1'
#
loop_
_entity.id
_entity.type
_entity.pdbx_description
1 polymer ?
#
loop_
_entity_poly.entity_id
_entity_poly.type
_entity_poly.pdbx_seq_one_letter_code
_entity_poly.pdbx_strand_id
1 'polypeptide(L)'
;MSKNLKLIKVSDLPEATSIDNLLTLGVDSNNNSVKVPIKLLKGNKGDTGESGGNLTSKSIYNITQTTGLTYPDKQTARNAVVSNLRASGQIIAYKITTGWINEQYIGADINGWGIEGNWNSIGASFISSGKNIEGALVSGGYIQPFTGVKLTSADYHYTNFIKVRVGDVLRISGCFAYNSGINASNSGIAGYSSNTETSFVTSIFDLTKAETTAAGRRKIIDFDIVVPLGVNYIRGSSCFQNGGSLELPLSIVINPINVTIADFTSTLGKRVDALESELFKNIDLTTDIEQGAISSGDGSNIINTTRIRTTNYYPTKFEVRNINTGYRYIMFQYTEAGLTSVTDWQTTPRKWNLTPSTKIRFAFSKTSGTNITPAEFGDIGFELIAPTTESGTTIATTDVILRNKEAEKAALAIRKKFDTQNTTNETDIPFFAHTSDYHEDPVRLSNFIKYCEHLQIDAAFITGDIVSLKYDDDFSYYKTKALAANIKMYHVLGNHENENAISQTDTMQHARFFTDIDSKMNMVNEGKGYYYNDLTSKKIRIIALNEYQYGGTTRHARYLLPDQINWFINTLKSTPTGYGIFILMHQPCHSWNKDVNYSKFWQSQMFYTEIMTNITGSPIADIIDAFISKTSINKSYNQSGAVKSVDINANFSTGINSGVEFIAYANGHLHGDFVGYLNGTTHKQLVLNITCGNAFVSPWRDGLSDLPRKSGTVAEDAFNIYGIDRLNGIVKIVRIGSNINYLLEKRESMVIPYK
;
A
#
# COMPACT_ATOMS: atom_id res chain seq x y z
N MET A 1 -49.24 -3.02 25.51
CA MET A 1 -50.01 -2.10 24.65
C MET A 1 -49.06 -1.45 23.65
N SER A 2 -48.91 -1.99 22.45
CA SER A 2 -48.14 -1.34 21.38
C SER A 2 -48.99 -0.24 20.76
N LYS A 3 -48.64 1.03 21.01
CA LYS A 3 -49.22 2.14 20.24
C LYS A 3 -48.64 2.04 18.83
N ASN A 4 -49.50 1.78 17.84
CA ASN A 4 -49.16 1.94 16.43
C ASN A 4 -48.74 3.39 16.19
N LEU A 5 -47.44 3.63 16.06
CA LEU A 5 -46.91 4.92 15.64
C LEU A 5 -47.00 4.99 14.11
N LYS A 6 -47.78 5.95 13.62
CA LYS A 6 -47.89 6.24 12.19
C LYS A 6 -46.66 7.04 11.78
N LEU A 7 -45.83 6.47 10.91
CA LEU A 7 -44.74 7.20 10.26
C LEU A 7 -45.34 8.26 9.33
N ILE A 8 -44.90 9.51 9.46
CA ILE A 8 -45.27 10.63 8.59
C ILE A 8 -43.98 11.11 7.91
N LYS A 9 -44.00 11.34 6.59
CA LYS A 9 -42.84 11.92 5.90
C LYS A 9 -42.71 13.38 6.32
N VAL A 10 -41.48 13.85 6.52
CA VAL A 10 -41.19 15.24 6.92
C VAL A 10 -41.77 16.25 5.92
N SER A 11 -41.81 15.89 4.63
CA SER A 11 -42.45 16.69 3.56
C SER A 11 -43.96 16.87 3.73
N ASP A 12 -44.61 16.02 4.50
CA ASP A 12 -46.05 16.02 4.70
C ASP A 12 -46.45 16.83 5.95
N LEU A 13 -45.46 17.37 6.68
CA LEU A 13 -45.69 18.31 7.77
C LEU A 13 -45.97 19.71 7.20
N PRO A 14 -46.92 20.46 7.78
CA PRO A 14 -47.13 21.85 7.38
C PRO A 14 -45.86 22.68 7.62
N GLU A 15 -45.60 23.63 6.72
CA GLU A 15 -44.49 24.58 6.86
C GLU A 15 -44.64 25.35 8.17
N ALA A 16 -43.59 25.38 8.99
CA ALA A 16 -43.63 26.05 10.28
C ALA A 16 -43.67 27.56 10.08
N THR A 17 -44.76 28.20 10.50
CA THR A 17 -44.95 29.66 10.37
C THR A 17 -44.23 30.48 11.44
N SER A 18 -43.60 29.81 12.42
CA SER A 18 -42.78 30.44 13.47
C SER A 18 -41.70 29.47 13.98
N ILE A 19 -40.60 30.05 14.47
CA ILE A 19 -39.55 29.35 15.23
C ILE A 19 -39.82 29.33 16.74
N ASP A 20 -40.93 29.91 17.18
CA ASP A 20 -41.34 29.87 18.58
C ASP A 20 -41.60 28.42 18.99
N ASN A 21 -40.97 28.01 20.10
CA ASN A 21 -40.91 26.62 20.57
C ASN A 21 -40.02 25.67 19.76
N LEU A 22 -39.23 26.17 18.79
CA LEU A 22 -38.14 25.40 18.22
C LEU A 22 -36.98 25.34 19.22
N LEU A 23 -36.86 24.19 19.88
CA LEU A 23 -35.82 23.92 20.87
C LEU A 23 -34.67 23.16 20.22
N THR A 24 -33.44 23.50 20.62
CA THR A 24 -32.23 22.74 20.32
C THR A 24 -31.57 22.28 21.63
N LEU A 25 -30.50 21.50 21.55
CA LEU A 25 -29.69 21.11 22.70
C LEU A 25 -28.50 22.09 22.84
N GLY A 26 -28.33 22.64 24.04
CA GLY A 26 -27.16 23.42 24.45
C GLY A 26 -26.56 22.85 25.73
N VAL A 27 -25.50 23.45 26.24
CA VAL A 27 -24.90 23.12 27.54
C VAL A 27 -25.13 24.24 28.54
N ASP A 28 -25.46 23.91 29.79
CA ASP A 28 -25.51 24.87 30.89
C ASP A 28 -24.11 25.18 31.45
N SER A 29 -24.03 26.07 32.45
CA SER A 29 -22.77 26.46 33.09
C SER A 29 -22.07 25.31 33.85
N ASN A 30 -22.74 24.17 34.02
CA ASN A 30 -22.21 22.96 34.66
C ASN A 30 -21.92 21.86 33.63
N ASN A 31 -21.94 22.18 32.33
CA ASN A 31 -21.69 21.27 31.22
C ASN A 31 -22.77 20.17 31.03
N ASN A 32 -23.99 20.37 31.55
CA ASN A 32 -25.11 19.46 31.32
C ASN A 32 -25.88 19.82 30.04
N SER A 33 -26.35 18.82 29.31
CA SER A 33 -27.23 19.03 28.15
C SER A 33 -28.60 19.57 28.56
N VAL A 34 -28.97 20.74 28.05
CA VAL A 34 -30.26 21.39 28.31
C VAL A 34 -30.97 21.76 27.01
N LYS A 35 -32.32 21.78 27.03
CA LYS A 35 -33.11 22.29 25.90
C LYS A 35 -33.10 23.81 25.92
N VAL A 36 -32.67 24.43 24.83
CA VAL A 36 -32.64 25.89 24.70
C VAL A 36 -33.43 26.33 23.47
N PRO A 37 -34.19 27.43 23.55
CA PRO A 37 -34.78 28.07 22.38
C PRO A 37 -33.69 28.40 21.36
N ILE A 38 -33.93 28.11 20.07
CA ILE A 38 -32.93 28.29 19.02
C ILE A 38 -32.41 29.74 18.91
N LYS A 39 -33.21 30.72 19.34
CA LYS A 39 -32.84 32.15 19.44
C LYS A 39 -31.74 32.46 20.46
N LEU A 40 -31.42 31.55 21.38
CA LEU A 40 -30.36 31.72 22.38
C LEU A 40 -29.00 31.20 21.92
N LEU A 41 -28.90 30.60 20.72
CA LEU A 41 -27.62 30.26 20.13
C LEU A 41 -26.87 31.54 19.70
N LYS A 42 -25.89 31.96 20.51
CA LYS A 42 -24.86 32.91 20.07
C LYS A 42 -23.70 32.09 19.52
N GLY A 43 -23.32 32.33 18.27
CA GLY A 43 -22.19 31.62 17.63
C GLY A 43 -20.94 31.67 18.50
N ASN A 44 -20.26 30.52 18.65
CA ASN A 44 -19.06 30.37 19.46
C ASN A 44 -17.95 31.35 19.01
N LYS A 45 -17.79 32.44 19.76
CA LYS A 45 -16.61 33.30 19.75
C LYS A 45 -16.17 33.42 21.20
N GLY A 46 -15.41 32.44 21.67
CA GLY A 46 -14.86 32.40 23.03
C GLY A 46 -13.42 31.92 22.97
N ASP A 47 -12.54 32.60 23.70
CA ASP A 47 -11.10 32.36 23.73
C ASP A 47 -10.77 30.95 24.25
N THR A 48 -9.74 30.33 23.66
CA THR A 48 -9.18 29.03 24.08
C THR A 48 -8.66 29.10 25.52
N GLY A 49 -9.19 28.23 26.40
CA GLY A 49 -8.68 28.05 27.75
C GLY A 49 -7.32 27.35 27.81
N GLU A 50 -6.64 27.52 28.95
CA GLU A 50 -5.27 27.06 29.23
C GLU A 50 -5.10 25.55 29.07
N SER A 51 -4.14 25.15 28.23
CA SER A 51 -3.72 23.77 28.00
C SER A 51 -2.93 23.22 29.18
N GLY A 52 -3.52 22.26 29.90
CA GLY A 52 -2.88 21.50 30.97
C GLY A 52 -2.28 20.17 30.52
N GLY A 53 -1.04 19.91 30.95
CA GLY A 53 -0.70 18.65 31.64
C GLY A 53 0.04 17.53 30.90
N ASN A 54 1.34 17.39 31.22
CA ASN A 54 2.15 16.16 31.31
C ASN A 54 2.28 15.23 30.09
N LEU A 55 3.38 15.41 29.34
CA LEU A 55 3.92 14.41 28.41
C LEU A 55 4.80 13.41 29.17
N THR A 56 4.23 12.29 29.59
CA THR A 56 5.03 11.12 30.02
C THR A 56 5.18 10.14 28.86
N SER A 57 6.44 9.86 28.49
CA SER A 57 6.96 8.77 27.64
C SER A 57 6.85 8.91 26.11
N LYS A 58 8.02 8.86 25.45
CA LYS A 58 8.30 8.63 24.02
C LYS A 58 7.75 9.63 22.99
N SER A 59 7.50 10.88 23.35
CA SER A 59 7.23 11.96 22.39
C SER A 59 8.53 12.55 21.82
N ILE A 60 8.57 12.78 20.49
CA ILE A 60 9.64 13.55 19.83
C ILE A 60 9.57 14.99 20.32
N TYR A 61 10.70 15.54 20.80
CA TYR A 61 10.80 16.92 21.26
C TYR A 61 11.43 17.81 20.18
N ASN A 62 10.63 18.69 19.56
CA ASN A 62 11.10 19.58 18.50
C ASN A 62 11.64 20.89 19.06
N ILE A 63 12.96 20.95 19.25
CA ILE A 63 13.66 22.07 19.89
C ILE A 63 13.53 23.35 19.06
N THR A 64 13.67 23.25 17.73
CA THR A 64 13.56 24.41 16.85
C THR A 64 12.15 24.98 16.82
N GLN A 65 11.11 24.16 16.86
CA GLN A 65 9.74 24.64 16.93
C GLN A 65 9.43 25.29 18.28
N THR A 66 9.95 24.76 19.39
CA THR A 66 9.74 25.33 20.72
C THR A 66 10.49 26.65 20.92
N THR A 67 11.67 26.80 20.32
CA THR A 67 12.54 27.98 20.53
C THR A 67 12.49 29.01 19.40
N GLY A 68 12.06 28.62 18.21
CA GLY A 68 12.14 29.44 17.00
C GLY A 68 13.56 29.62 16.44
N LEU A 69 14.56 28.91 16.98
CA LEU A 69 15.98 29.09 16.65
C LEU A 69 16.52 28.01 15.69
N THR A 70 17.44 28.43 14.82
CA THR A 70 18.35 27.54 14.07
C THR A 70 19.70 27.53 14.78
N TYR A 71 20.23 26.34 15.03
CA TYR A 71 21.44 26.14 15.83
C TYR A 71 22.70 26.08 14.94
N PRO A 72 23.87 26.55 15.43
CA PRO A 72 25.10 26.49 14.65
C PRO A 72 25.68 25.06 14.53
N ASP A 73 25.41 24.21 15.52
CA ASP A 73 25.89 22.82 15.58
C ASP A 73 24.96 21.95 16.45
N LYS A 74 25.19 20.63 16.40
CA LYS A 74 24.43 19.63 17.17
C LYS A 74 24.52 19.84 18.68
N GLN A 75 25.71 20.24 19.16
CA GLN A 75 25.98 20.36 20.59
C GLN A 75 25.14 21.50 21.21
N THR A 76 25.09 22.62 20.52
CA THR A 76 24.30 23.79 20.92
C THR A 76 22.81 23.47 20.90
N ALA A 77 22.35 22.73 19.90
CA ALA A 77 20.95 22.28 19.84
C ALA A 77 20.57 21.34 20.99
N ARG A 78 21.37 20.31 21.27
CA ARG A 78 21.15 19.39 22.40
C ARG A 78 21.13 20.13 23.73
N ASN A 79 22.02 21.09 23.91
CA ASN A 79 22.12 21.89 25.12
C ASN A 79 20.91 22.80 25.35
N ALA A 80 20.15 23.14 24.29
CA ALA A 80 18.93 23.93 24.38
C ALA A 80 17.73 23.16 24.96
N VAL A 81 17.82 21.82 25.11
CA VAL A 81 16.85 21.06 25.91
C VAL A 81 17.09 21.35 27.38
N VAL A 82 16.08 21.96 28.03
CA VAL A 82 16.12 22.27 29.47
C VAL A 82 16.34 20.99 30.27
N SER A 83 17.18 21.04 31.31
CA SER A 83 17.66 19.84 32.03
C SER A 83 16.55 18.96 32.60
N ASN A 84 15.45 19.55 33.05
CA ASN A 84 14.28 18.83 33.57
C ASN A 84 13.42 18.15 32.49
N LEU A 85 13.66 18.44 31.20
CA LEU A 85 13.00 17.81 30.05
C LEU A 85 13.84 16.71 29.40
N ARG A 86 15.07 16.47 29.89
CA ARG A 86 15.97 15.45 29.36
C ARG A 86 15.61 14.07 29.91
N ALA A 87 15.52 13.07 29.04
CA ALA A 87 15.24 11.69 29.42
C ALA A 87 16.05 10.68 28.59
N SER A 88 16.37 9.51 29.18
CA SER A 88 16.97 8.40 28.43
C SER A 88 16.02 7.91 27.34
N GLY A 89 16.55 7.63 26.14
CA GLY A 89 15.77 7.21 24.98
C GLY A 89 14.97 8.33 24.28
N GLN A 90 15.11 9.59 24.72
CA GLN A 90 14.41 10.72 24.12
C GLN A 90 14.90 11.00 22.70
N ILE A 91 13.96 11.28 21.81
CA ILE A 91 14.24 11.70 20.43
C ILE A 91 14.05 13.21 20.37
N ILE A 92 15.06 13.91 19.85
CA ILE A 92 14.99 15.35 19.60
C ILE A 92 15.04 15.62 18.10
N ALA A 93 14.29 16.64 17.68
CA ALA A 93 14.32 17.18 16.32
C ALA A 93 14.74 18.65 16.38
N TYR A 94 15.72 19.03 15.59
CA TYR A 94 16.22 20.41 15.55
C TYR A 94 16.86 20.76 14.21
N LYS A 95 16.92 22.05 13.90
CA LYS A 95 17.50 22.58 12.66
C LYS A 95 18.87 23.18 12.94
N ILE A 96 19.86 22.73 12.19
CA ILE A 96 21.16 23.41 12.07
C ILE A 96 21.30 24.05 10.69
N THR A 97 22.39 24.79 10.46
CA THR A 97 22.66 25.47 9.18
C THR A 97 22.66 24.53 7.96
N THR A 98 23.03 23.26 8.15
CA THR A 98 23.07 22.25 7.08
C THR A 98 21.77 21.46 6.91
N GLY A 99 20.75 21.67 7.76
CA GLY A 99 19.46 21.00 7.64
C GLY A 99 18.83 20.56 8.96
N TRP A 100 17.78 19.75 8.87
CA TRP A 100 17.13 19.15 10.04
C TRP A 100 17.85 17.86 10.46
N ILE A 101 17.99 17.68 11.77
CA ILE A 101 18.56 16.47 12.36
C ILE A 101 17.57 15.90 13.36
N ASN A 102 17.39 14.58 13.29
CA ASN A 102 16.67 13.78 14.28
C ASN A 102 17.66 12.78 14.90
N GLU A 103 17.71 12.75 16.23
CA GLU A 103 18.62 11.87 16.94
C GLU A 103 18.06 11.46 18.30
N GLN A 104 18.45 10.26 18.72
CA GLN A 104 18.02 9.66 19.97
C GLN A 104 19.16 9.60 20.96
N TYR A 105 18.86 9.98 22.20
CA TYR A 105 19.79 9.81 23.30
C TYR A 105 19.85 8.34 23.73
N ILE A 106 21.02 7.72 23.57
CA ILE A 106 21.32 6.32 23.91
C ILE A 106 22.25 6.19 25.13
N GLY A 107 22.60 7.30 25.78
CA GLY A 107 23.40 7.29 27.01
C GLY A 107 22.68 6.62 28.19
N ALA A 108 23.45 5.94 29.04
CA ALA A 108 22.94 5.20 30.20
C ALA A 108 22.26 6.12 31.24
N ASP A 109 22.70 7.37 31.36
CA ASP A 109 22.10 8.40 32.21
C ASP A 109 22.16 9.78 31.53
N ILE A 110 21.43 10.78 32.04
CA ILE A 110 21.33 12.12 31.43
C ILE A 110 22.56 13.01 31.67
N ASN A 111 23.54 12.62 32.49
CA ASN A 111 24.75 13.42 32.72
C ASN A 111 25.66 13.41 31.48
N GLY A 112 25.57 12.37 30.66
CA GLY A 112 26.25 12.26 29.38
C GLY A 112 25.57 12.99 28.20
N TRP A 113 24.55 13.84 28.44
CA TRP A 113 23.74 14.47 27.38
C TRP A 113 24.56 15.25 26.35
N GLY A 114 25.67 15.85 26.78
CA GLY A 114 26.55 16.62 25.91
C GLY A 114 27.59 15.80 25.14
N ILE A 115 27.61 14.47 25.25
CA ILE A 115 28.66 13.62 24.65
C ILE A 115 28.16 13.05 23.32
N GLU A 116 28.83 13.32 22.20
CA GLU A 116 28.42 12.87 20.85
C GLU A 116 28.19 11.36 20.78
N GLY A 117 29.03 10.55 21.44
CA GLY A 117 28.92 9.09 21.45
C GLY A 117 27.65 8.54 22.12
N ASN A 118 26.91 9.39 22.87
CA ASN A 118 25.63 9.02 23.48
C ASN A 118 24.42 9.36 22.61
N TRP A 119 24.64 9.76 21.35
CA TRP A 119 23.58 10.09 20.41
C TRP A 119 23.62 9.19 19.17
N ASN A 120 22.45 8.69 18.78
CA ASN A 120 22.28 7.91 17.57
C ASN A 120 21.41 8.68 16.57
N SER A 121 21.92 8.91 15.37
CA SER A 121 21.15 9.55 14.29
C SER A 121 20.00 8.64 13.85
N ILE A 122 18.79 9.17 13.80
CA ILE A 122 17.61 8.44 13.32
C ILE A 122 17.22 9.01 11.96
N GLY A 123 17.23 8.16 10.92
CA GLY A 123 16.73 8.53 9.60
C GLY A 123 17.79 8.98 8.58
N ALA A 124 19.08 8.82 8.88
CA ALA A 124 20.11 8.87 7.85
C ALA A 124 20.24 7.48 7.19
N SER A 125 19.73 7.34 5.97
CA SER A 125 20.02 6.20 5.10
C SER A 125 21.55 6.02 4.98
N PHE A 126 22.03 4.80 5.19
CA PHE A 126 23.45 4.45 5.06
C PHE A 126 24.02 4.91 3.71
N ILE A 127 24.86 5.94 3.74
CA ILE A 127 25.96 6.10 2.78
C ILE A 127 27.23 5.77 3.56
N SER A 128 27.60 4.48 3.60
CA SER A 128 28.93 4.09 4.02
C SER A 128 29.90 4.44 2.89
N SER A 129 30.72 5.46 3.11
CA SER A 129 31.89 5.76 2.30
C SER A 129 32.88 4.59 2.31
N GLY A 130 33.28 4.15 1.12
CA GLY A 130 34.59 3.55 0.83
C GLY A 130 34.94 2.24 1.54
N LYS A 131 34.62 1.11 0.90
CA LYS A 131 35.48 -0.08 0.94
C LYS A 131 35.48 -0.75 -0.43
N ASN A 132 36.67 -0.90 -1.01
CA ASN A 132 36.92 -1.72 -2.19
C ASN A 132 36.44 -3.14 -1.91
N ILE A 133 35.55 -3.66 -2.76
CA ILE A 133 35.24 -5.10 -2.81
C ILE A 133 36.03 -5.66 -3.98
N GLU A 134 37.26 -6.09 -3.71
CA GLU A 134 37.92 -7.11 -4.53
C GLU A 134 37.30 -8.46 -4.16
N GLY A 135 36.35 -8.92 -4.98
CA GLY A 135 35.83 -10.28 -4.90
C GLY A 135 36.73 -11.20 -5.73
N ALA A 136 37.67 -11.88 -5.07
CA ALA A 136 38.46 -12.95 -5.65
C ALA A 136 37.56 -14.10 -6.12
N LEU A 137 37.56 -14.38 -7.42
CA LEU A 137 37.04 -15.63 -7.96
C LEU A 137 38.09 -16.73 -7.73
N VAL A 138 37.79 -17.56 -6.74
CA VAL A 138 38.55 -18.76 -6.40
C VAL A 138 38.48 -19.74 -7.58
N SER A 139 39.67 -20.12 -8.03
CA SER A 139 40.00 -21.22 -8.92
C SER A 139 39.44 -22.56 -8.44
N GLY A 140 38.92 -23.37 -9.38
CA GLY A 140 38.94 -24.83 -9.27
C GLY A 140 37.58 -25.51 -9.36
N GLY A 141 37.31 -26.18 -10.48
CA GLY A 141 36.15 -27.08 -10.60
C GLY A 141 35.88 -27.54 -12.03
N TYR A 142 36.69 -28.46 -12.53
CA TYR A 142 36.41 -29.23 -13.76
C TYR A 142 35.10 -30.01 -13.61
N ILE A 143 34.12 -29.78 -14.50
CA ILE A 143 33.07 -30.76 -14.81
C ILE A 143 33.01 -30.93 -16.33
N GLN A 144 33.23 -32.16 -16.76
CA GLN A 144 33.20 -32.67 -18.14
C GLN A 144 31.80 -32.49 -18.80
N PRO A 145 31.73 -32.42 -20.14
CA PRO A 145 30.49 -32.12 -20.85
C PRO A 145 29.56 -33.33 -20.92
N PHE A 146 28.31 -33.17 -20.48
CA PHE A 146 27.24 -34.05 -20.92
C PHE A 146 26.84 -33.66 -22.35
N THR A 147 27.24 -34.50 -23.29
CA THR A 147 26.64 -34.62 -24.61
C THR A 147 25.18 -35.04 -24.50
N GLY A 148 24.29 -34.31 -25.17
CA GLY A 148 22.96 -34.81 -25.53
C GLY A 148 21.78 -34.25 -24.76
N VAL A 149 21.49 -32.95 -24.90
CA VAL A 149 20.12 -32.44 -24.79
C VAL A 149 19.88 -31.43 -25.91
N LYS A 150 18.99 -31.76 -26.84
CA LYS A 150 18.35 -30.77 -27.71
C LYS A 150 17.43 -29.93 -26.83
N LEU A 151 17.83 -28.70 -26.53
CA LEU A 151 16.94 -27.70 -25.93
C LEU A 151 16.14 -27.04 -27.06
N THR A 152 14.83 -27.26 -27.05
CA THR A 152 13.86 -26.58 -27.92
C THR A 152 13.60 -25.16 -27.42
N SER A 153 13.29 -24.27 -28.35
CA SER A 153 13.31 -22.80 -28.27
C SER A 153 12.22 -22.14 -27.42
N ALA A 154 12.08 -22.48 -26.15
CA ALA A 154 11.28 -21.70 -25.20
C ALA A 154 12.12 -21.46 -23.94
N ASP A 155 12.01 -20.26 -23.37
CA ASP A 155 12.62 -19.80 -22.11
C ASP A 155 14.00 -19.14 -22.20
N TYR A 156 14.05 -17.91 -22.71
CA TYR A 156 15.03 -16.90 -22.25
C TYR A 156 14.44 -15.48 -22.30
N HIS A 157 14.05 -14.95 -21.15
CA HIS A 157 13.94 -13.50 -20.90
C HIS A 157 14.67 -13.19 -19.59
N TYR A 158 16.00 -12.98 -19.68
CA TYR A 158 16.76 -12.29 -18.65
C TYR A 158 17.35 -11.03 -19.28
N THR A 159 16.67 -9.90 -19.14
CA THR A 159 17.24 -8.58 -19.39
C THR A 159 18.02 -8.15 -18.16
N ASN A 160 19.33 -8.40 -18.17
CA ASN A 160 20.23 -7.81 -17.17
C ASN A 160 20.53 -6.36 -17.57
N PHE A 161 20.09 -5.40 -16.76
CA PHE A 161 20.41 -3.99 -16.94
C PHE A 161 21.77 -3.67 -16.28
N ILE A 162 22.76 -3.24 -17.07
CA ILE A 162 24.03 -2.72 -16.54
C ILE A 162 23.96 -1.19 -16.56
N LYS A 163 24.14 -0.56 -15.40
CA LYS A 163 24.24 0.91 -15.28
C LYS A 163 25.72 1.33 -15.39
N VAL A 164 26.02 2.31 -16.24
CA VAL A 164 27.37 2.82 -16.48
C VAL A 164 27.33 4.35 -16.49
N ARG A 165 28.33 5.05 -15.91
CA ARG A 165 28.37 6.52 -15.88
C ARG A 165 29.15 7.08 -17.07
N VAL A 166 28.90 8.34 -17.40
CA VAL A 166 29.67 9.08 -18.41
C VAL A 166 31.12 9.20 -17.93
N GLY A 167 32.07 8.72 -18.74
CA GLY A 167 33.50 8.68 -18.42
C GLY A 167 34.00 7.34 -17.84
N ASP A 168 33.11 6.39 -17.53
CA ASP A 168 33.51 5.05 -17.12
C ASP A 168 34.03 4.25 -18.33
N VAL A 169 35.05 3.42 -18.11
CA VAL A 169 35.51 2.42 -19.07
C VAL A 169 34.78 1.11 -18.79
N LEU A 170 33.82 0.75 -19.64
CA LEU A 170 33.13 -0.52 -19.55
C LEU A 170 33.94 -1.61 -20.25
N ARG A 171 34.60 -2.47 -19.47
CA ARG A 171 35.29 -3.65 -20.02
C ARG A 171 34.32 -4.82 -20.07
N ILE A 172 33.90 -5.22 -21.28
CA ILE A 172 33.05 -6.39 -21.51
C ILE A 172 33.93 -7.52 -22.05
N SER A 173 34.11 -8.59 -21.29
CA SER A 173 34.79 -9.80 -21.78
C SER A 173 33.75 -10.78 -22.31
N GLY A 174 33.73 -10.97 -23.63
CA GLY A 174 32.85 -11.93 -24.31
C GLY A 174 33.55 -12.57 -25.52
N CYS A 175 33.32 -13.86 -25.76
CA CYS A 175 33.92 -14.59 -26.88
C CYS A 175 33.03 -14.47 -28.12
N PHE A 176 33.49 -13.76 -29.16
CA PHE A 176 32.82 -13.73 -30.46
C PHE A 176 33.59 -14.59 -31.45
N ALA A 177 32.96 -15.64 -31.97
CA ALA A 177 33.55 -16.52 -32.97
C ALA A 177 32.95 -16.21 -34.35
N TYR A 178 33.80 -15.87 -35.33
CA TYR A 178 33.44 -15.76 -36.74
C TYR A 178 34.03 -16.95 -37.52
N ASN A 179 33.25 -17.56 -38.41
CA ASN A 179 33.73 -18.63 -39.29
C ASN A 179 34.27 -17.99 -40.58
N SER A 180 35.55 -18.23 -40.88
CA SER A 180 36.24 -17.69 -42.04
C SER A 180 35.83 -18.42 -43.32
N GLY A 181 35.11 -17.72 -44.19
CA GLY A 181 34.86 -18.17 -45.54
C GLY A 181 34.05 -17.14 -46.31
N ILE A 182 34.60 -15.95 -46.53
CA ILE A 182 34.27 -14.98 -47.60
C ILE A 182 35.32 -13.85 -47.53
N ASN A 183 35.85 -13.45 -48.70
CA ASN A 183 36.77 -12.33 -48.85
C ASN A 183 36.15 -11.02 -48.34
N ALA A 184 36.85 -10.33 -47.43
CA ALA A 184 36.46 -9.02 -46.94
C ALA A 184 36.76 -7.95 -48.00
N SER A 185 35.73 -7.49 -48.71
CA SER A 185 35.73 -6.16 -49.33
C SER A 185 34.78 -5.24 -48.55
N ASN A 186 35.36 -4.12 -48.08
CA ASN A 186 34.78 -2.95 -47.42
C ASN A 186 33.24 -2.89 -47.35
N SER A 187 32.65 -3.48 -46.32
CA SER A 187 31.26 -3.22 -45.93
C SER A 187 31.23 -2.80 -44.47
N GLY A 188 31.16 -1.48 -44.25
CA GLY A 188 31.02 -0.88 -42.93
C GLY A 188 29.65 -1.17 -42.33
N ILE A 189 29.61 -1.38 -41.02
CA ILE A 189 28.38 -1.47 -40.23
C ILE A 189 27.83 -0.04 -40.09
N ALA A 190 26.66 0.24 -40.69
CA ALA A 190 25.99 1.54 -40.61
C ALA A 190 24.96 1.55 -39.47
N GLY A 191 25.11 2.47 -38.51
CA GLY A 191 24.08 2.81 -37.53
C GLY A 191 23.27 4.02 -38.00
N TYR A 192 21.94 3.94 -37.93
CA TYR A 192 21.05 5.08 -38.19
C TYR A 192 20.72 5.81 -36.90
N SER A 193 20.83 7.14 -36.91
CA SER A 193 20.18 8.01 -35.93
C SER A 193 19.10 8.83 -36.65
N SER A 194 17.86 8.77 -36.20
CA SER A 194 16.86 9.75 -36.58
C SER A 194 17.08 10.99 -35.73
N ASN A 195 17.55 12.07 -36.37
CA ASN A 195 17.25 13.50 -36.17
C ASN A 195 18.47 14.32 -36.62
N THR A 196 18.44 14.78 -37.88
CA THR A 196 19.25 15.86 -38.51
C THR A 196 20.80 15.83 -38.38
N GLU A 197 21.44 15.58 -39.54
CA GLU A 197 22.79 15.98 -40.01
C GLU A 197 23.99 16.01 -39.02
N THR A 198 24.77 14.93 -38.99
CA THR A 198 26.15 14.84 -39.52
C THR A 198 26.78 13.51 -39.10
N SER A 199 27.32 12.79 -40.07
CA SER A 199 28.03 11.53 -39.92
C SER A 199 29.33 11.68 -39.14
N PHE A 200 29.44 11.05 -37.96
CA PHE A 200 30.72 10.80 -37.29
C PHE A 200 30.69 9.45 -36.56
N VAL A 201 31.16 8.39 -37.23
CA VAL A 201 31.73 7.21 -36.57
C VAL A 201 32.87 6.70 -37.45
N THR A 202 34.11 7.01 -37.10
CA THR A 202 35.27 6.26 -37.57
C THR A 202 35.28 4.90 -36.86
N SER A 203 35.51 3.84 -37.63
CA SER A 203 35.52 2.44 -37.18
C SER A 203 36.51 2.21 -36.03
N ILE A 204 36.01 1.85 -34.83
CA ILE A 204 36.80 1.47 -33.64
C ILE A 204 37.04 -0.05 -33.62
N PHE A 205 37.57 -0.61 -34.71
CA PHE A 205 38.01 -2.00 -34.72
C PHE A 205 39.39 -2.09 -35.35
N ASP A 206 40.41 -2.09 -34.50
CA ASP A 206 41.76 -2.41 -34.91
C ASP A 206 41.93 -3.95 -34.95
N LEU A 207 41.69 -4.52 -36.13
CA LEU A 207 41.82 -5.96 -36.38
C LEU A 207 43.26 -6.49 -36.27
N THR A 208 44.25 -5.62 -36.07
CA THR A 208 45.66 -6.02 -35.89
C THR A 208 45.93 -6.61 -34.51
N LYS A 209 45.05 -6.38 -33.53
CA LYS A 209 45.17 -6.92 -32.15
C LYS A 209 44.45 -8.26 -31.92
N ALA A 210 43.90 -8.87 -32.96
CA ALA A 210 43.17 -10.13 -32.82
C ALA A 210 44.12 -11.34 -32.84
N GLU A 211 44.04 -12.21 -31.83
CA GLU A 211 44.79 -13.46 -31.80
C GLU A 211 44.16 -14.50 -32.73
N THR A 212 44.96 -15.23 -33.49
CA THR A 212 44.44 -16.30 -34.37
C THR A 212 44.46 -17.62 -33.60
N THR A 213 43.29 -18.21 -33.39
CA THR A 213 43.16 -19.53 -32.74
C THR A 213 43.57 -20.66 -33.69
N ALA A 214 43.88 -21.85 -33.15
CA ALA A 214 44.30 -23.02 -33.91
C ALA A 214 43.29 -23.50 -34.99
N ALA A 215 42.05 -23.00 -34.97
CA ALA A 215 41.01 -23.29 -35.95
C ALA A 215 40.83 -22.18 -37.02
N GLY A 216 41.79 -21.24 -37.15
CA GLY A 216 41.73 -20.15 -38.14
C GLY A 216 40.78 -19.00 -37.80
N ARG A 217 40.17 -19.00 -36.59
CA ARG A 217 39.29 -17.93 -36.13
C ARG A 217 40.08 -16.84 -35.42
N ARG A 218 39.80 -15.58 -35.73
CA ARG A 218 40.38 -14.42 -35.04
C ARG A 218 39.57 -14.09 -33.79
N LYS A 219 40.24 -14.01 -32.65
CA LYS A 219 39.70 -13.68 -31.34
C LYS A 219 40.13 -12.27 -30.99
N ILE A 220 39.18 -11.37 -30.78
CA ILE A 220 39.45 -10.05 -30.20
C ILE A 220 39.22 -10.20 -28.71
N ILE A 221 40.27 -10.06 -27.92
CA ILE A 221 40.21 -10.06 -26.46
C ILE A 221 40.36 -8.60 -26.04
N ASP A 222 39.34 -8.09 -25.36
CA ASP A 222 39.24 -6.74 -24.83
C ASP A 222 39.18 -5.62 -25.89
N PHE A 223 38.08 -4.88 -25.89
CA PHE A 223 38.00 -3.60 -26.58
C PHE A 223 37.27 -2.59 -25.70
N ASP A 224 37.73 -1.34 -25.78
CA ASP A 224 37.19 -0.23 -25.02
C ASP A 224 36.21 0.55 -25.91
N ILE A 225 34.99 0.77 -25.41
CA ILE A 225 34.04 1.69 -26.04
C ILE A 225 34.11 3.01 -25.28
N VAL A 226 34.63 4.06 -25.92
CA VAL A 226 34.59 5.41 -25.39
C VAL A 226 33.31 6.08 -25.90
N VAL A 227 32.37 6.38 -25.00
CA VAL A 227 31.11 7.05 -25.35
C VAL A 227 31.30 8.56 -25.38
N PRO A 228 31.10 9.25 -26.52
CA PRO A 228 31.25 10.70 -26.58
C PRO A 228 30.17 11.45 -25.79
N LEU A 229 30.50 12.67 -25.36
CA LEU A 229 29.54 13.62 -24.80
C LEU A 229 28.40 13.90 -25.80
N GLY A 230 27.14 13.74 -25.37
CA GLY A 230 25.95 14.01 -26.17
C GLY A 230 25.22 12.79 -26.75
N VAL A 231 25.71 11.56 -26.51
CA VAL A 231 25.06 10.32 -26.96
C VAL A 231 24.16 9.76 -25.87
N ASN A 232 22.83 9.81 -26.07
CA ASN A 232 21.83 9.39 -25.08
C ASN A 232 21.52 7.88 -25.07
N TYR A 233 21.87 7.16 -26.14
CA TYR A 233 21.79 5.70 -26.19
C TYR A 233 22.75 5.15 -27.26
N ILE A 234 23.25 3.93 -27.05
CA ILE A 234 23.98 3.16 -28.07
C ILE A 234 23.16 1.91 -28.38
N ARG A 235 22.83 1.71 -29.66
CA ARG A 235 22.15 0.50 -30.13
C ARG A 235 23.10 -0.29 -31.02
N GLY A 236 23.50 -1.47 -30.57
CA GLY A 236 24.26 -2.42 -31.38
C GLY A 236 23.36 -3.53 -31.90
N SER A 237 23.54 -3.92 -33.16
CA SER A 237 22.99 -5.16 -33.71
C SER A 237 24.14 -6.06 -34.13
N SER A 238 24.16 -7.31 -33.67
CA SER A 238 25.06 -8.33 -34.22
C SER A 238 24.36 -9.02 -35.40
N CYS A 239 24.90 -8.90 -36.61
CA CYS A 239 24.45 -9.72 -37.73
C CYS A 239 25.18 -11.07 -37.71
N PHE A 240 24.46 -12.16 -37.41
CA PHE A 240 24.88 -13.50 -37.82
C PHE A 240 24.16 -13.83 -39.13
N GLN A 241 24.87 -13.78 -40.25
CA GLN A 241 24.38 -14.36 -41.50
C GLN A 241 24.65 -15.86 -41.48
N ASN A 242 23.67 -16.64 -41.00
CA ASN A 242 23.24 -17.85 -41.66
C ASN A 242 21.94 -18.38 -41.03
N GLY A 243 20.82 -18.19 -41.75
CA GLY A 243 19.60 -18.98 -41.65
C GLY A 243 18.89 -19.06 -40.30
N GLY A 244 18.21 -17.98 -39.89
CA GLY A 244 17.27 -17.96 -38.76
C GLY A 244 17.43 -16.68 -37.95
N SER A 245 16.56 -15.69 -38.20
CA SER A 245 16.59 -14.41 -37.50
C SER A 245 16.16 -14.56 -36.03
N LEU A 246 17.12 -14.55 -35.11
CA LEU A 246 16.88 -14.30 -33.70
C LEU A 246 17.42 -12.90 -33.38
N GLU A 247 16.53 -11.91 -33.27
CA GLU A 247 16.88 -10.58 -32.75
C GLU A 247 16.92 -10.65 -31.23
N LEU A 248 18.10 -10.52 -30.62
CA LEU A 248 18.22 -10.20 -29.20
C LEU A 248 18.56 -8.71 -29.07
N PRO A 249 17.62 -7.86 -28.62
CA PRO A 249 17.91 -6.45 -28.41
C PRO A 249 18.81 -6.30 -27.16
N LEU A 250 20.03 -5.78 -27.36
CA LEU A 250 20.82 -5.21 -26.28
C LEU A 250 20.41 -3.73 -26.14
N SER A 251 19.67 -3.40 -25.08
CA SER A 251 19.28 -2.02 -24.77
C SER A 251 20.10 -1.50 -23.59
N ILE A 252 21.00 -0.56 -23.85
CA ILE A 252 21.74 0.17 -22.80
C ILE A 252 21.09 1.55 -22.66
N VAL A 253 20.50 1.80 -21.49
CA VAL A 253 19.90 3.11 -21.14
C VAL A 253 20.92 3.90 -20.34
N ILE A 254 21.40 5.02 -20.88
CA ILE A 254 22.29 5.95 -20.19
C ILE A 254 21.45 7.07 -19.61
N ASN A 255 21.58 7.32 -18.30
CA ASN A 255 20.91 8.46 -17.66
C ASN A 255 21.67 9.74 -18.00
N PRO A 256 21.03 10.82 -18.48
CA PRO A 256 21.70 12.08 -18.70
C PRO A 256 22.13 12.67 -17.35
N ILE A 257 23.43 12.86 -17.17
CA ILE A 257 23.99 13.75 -16.15
C ILE A 257 24.24 15.10 -16.80
N ASN A 258 23.83 16.16 -16.11
CA ASN A 258 24.05 17.56 -16.42
C ASN A 258 25.49 17.82 -16.88
N VAL A 259 25.65 18.20 -18.15
CA VAL A 259 26.87 18.83 -18.66
C VAL A 259 26.77 20.31 -18.32
N THR A 260 27.58 20.76 -17.38
CA THR A 260 27.86 22.18 -17.19
C THR A 260 28.61 22.70 -18.42
N ILE A 261 27.93 23.51 -19.23
CA ILE A 261 28.59 24.38 -20.21
C ILE A 261 29.26 25.51 -19.42
N ALA A 262 30.54 25.33 -19.13
CA ALA A 262 31.41 26.45 -18.79
C ALA A 262 31.68 27.22 -20.09
N ASP A 263 31.19 28.46 -20.12
CA ASP A 263 31.60 29.61 -20.94
C ASP A 263 30.42 30.34 -21.59
N PHE A 264 29.49 30.86 -20.78
CA PHE A 264 28.83 32.16 -21.03
C PHE A 264 27.92 32.57 -19.86
N THR A 265 28.46 33.05 -18.73
CA THR A 265 27.80 34.02 -17.81
C THR A 265 28.68 34.37 -16.60
N SER A 266 29.49 35.40 -16.72
CA SER A 266 29.72 36.31 -15.57
C SER A 266 28.52 37.25 -15.57
N THR A 267 27.50 37.06 -14.73
CA THR A 267 27.25 37.90 -13.53
C THR A 267 26.01 37.39 -12.75
N LEU A 268 25.67 36.09 -12.78
CA LEU A 268 24.46 35.61 -12.07
C LEU A 268 24.55 34.19 -11.45
N GLY A 269 25.76 33.68 -11.22
CA GLY A 269 25.99 32.27 -10.84
C GLY A 269 26.35 32.00 -9.38
N LYS A 270 25.74 32.66 -8.37
CA LYS A 270 26.03 32.35 -6.95
C LYS A 270 24.86 31.90 -6.08
N ARG A 271 23.69 31.55 -6.64
CA ARG A 271 22.51 31.23 -5.80
C ARG A 271 21.58 30.11 -6.29
N VAL A 272 22.06 29.12 -7.07
CA VAL A 272 21.18 28.04 -7.56
C VAL A 272 21.48 26.65 -6.98
N ASP A 273 22.61 26.43 -6.30
CA ASP A 273 23.01 25.07 -5.86
C ASP A 273 22.34 24.58 -4.54
N ALA A 274 21.19 25.13 -4.14
CA ALA A 274 20.50 24.73 -2.91
C ALA A 274 19.09 24.13 -3.13
N LEU A 275 18.73 23.72 -4.35
CA LEU A 275 17.32 23.47 -4.72
C LEU A 275 17.00 22.12 -5.37
N GLU A 276 17.86 21.10 -5.24
CA GLU A 276 17.58 19.74 -5.76
C GLU A 276 17.60 18.63 -4.70
N SER A 277 16.92 18.86 -3.57
CA SER A 277 16.64 17.81 -2.59
C SER A 277 15.30 18.10 -1.91
N GLU A 278 14.17 17.72 -2.54
CA GLU A 278 12.93 17.32 -1.84
C GLU A 278 11.78 16.88 -2.79
N LEU A 279 11.35 15.63 -2.59
CA LEU A 279 10.20 14.87 -3.11
C LEU A 279 10.02 13.77 -2.04
N PHE A 280 8.90 13.51 -1.35
CA PHE A 280 7.47 13.54 -1.65
C PHE A 280 6.66 13.61 -0.32
N LYS A 281 5.51 14.30 -0.29
CA LYS A 281 4.31 13.91 0.49
C LYS A 281 3.08 14.69 0.03
N ASN A 282 1.92 14.16 0.39
CA ASN A 282 0.65 14.21 -0.33
C ASN A 282 -0.05 15.57 -0.41
N ILE A 283 -0.98 15.65 -1.36
CA ILE A 283 -2.05 16.62 -1.44
C ILE A 283 -2.89 16.54 -0.15
N ASP A 284 -2.69 17.52 0.70
CA ASP A 284 -3.73 18.12 1.54
C ASP A 284 -3.68 19.62 1.24
N LEU A 285 -4.82 20.31 1.14
CA LEU A 285 -4.85 21.75 0.85
C LEU A 285 -4.48 22.56 2.10
N THR A 286 -3.33 22.24 2.71
CA THR A 286 -2.65 23.07 3.69
C THR A 286 -1.44 23.68 3.03
N THR A 287 -1.51 24.99 2.81
CA THR A 287 -0.44 25.83 2.24
C THR A 287 0.87 25.68 3.00
N ASP A 288 1.86 25.01 2.41
CA ASP A 288 3.26 25.15 2.82
C ASP A 288 3.81 26.49 2.32
N ILE A 289 4.15 27.38 3.27
CA ILE A 289 4.70 28.72 3.02
C ILE A 289 6.23 28.64 3.15
N GLU A 290 6.96 28.62 2.04
CA GLU A 290 8.40 28.91 2.03
C GLU A 290 8.63 30.40 1.77
N GLN A 291 9.41 31.08 2.62
CA GLN A 291 9.81 32.48 2.41
C GLN A 291 11.16 32.56 1.68
N GLY A 292 11.17 33.24 0.54
CA GLY A 292 12.38 33.71 -0.12
C GLY A 292 12.15 35.07 -0.79
N ALA A 293 13.00 36.06 -0.48
CA ALA A 293 12.98 37.37 -1.11
C ALA A 293 13.79 37.33 -2.43
N ILE A 294 13.20 37.82 -3.52
CA ILE A 294 13.89 38.09 -4.78
C ILE A 294 13.69 39.58 -5.09
N SER A 295 14.77 40.35 -5.19
CA SER A 295 14.74 41.74 -5.67
C SER A 295 14.80 41.73 -7.20
N SER A 296 13.79 42.29 -7.87
CA SER A 296 13.96 42.70 -9.28
C SER A 296 14.74 44.02 -9.33
N GLY A 297 15.52 44.23 -10.39
CA GLY A 297 16.37 45.42 -10.59
C GLY A 297 15.61 46.75 -10.74
N ASP A 298 14.30 46.78 -10.53
CA ASP A 298 13.44 47.97 -10.53
C ASP A 298 13.07 48.46 -9.11
N GLY A 299 13.61 47.84 -8.06
CA GLY A 299 13.35 48.22 -6.68
C GLY A 299 12.05 47.66 -6.10
N SER A 300 11.35 46.77 -6.81
CA SER A 300 10.24 46.01 -6.23
C SER A 300 10.75 44.70 -5.59
N ASN A 301 10.53 44.56 -4.28
CA ASN A 301 10.88 43.34 -3.55
C ASN A 301 9.71 42.36 -3.62
N ILE A 302 9.91 41.23 -4.28
CA ILE A 302 8.89 40.20 -4.53
C ILE A 302 8.89 39.23 -3.35
N ILE A 303 7.73 39.06 -2.71
CA ILE A 303 7.49 37.97 -1.75
C ILE A 303 7.01 36.76 -2.55
N ASN A 304 7.87 35.77 -2.70
CA ASN A 304 7.56 34.51 -3.37
C ASN A 304 6.91 33.57 -2.34
N THR A 305 5.59 33.41 -2.34
CA THR A 305 4.91 32.60 -1.31
C THR A 305 3.70 31.81 -1.81
N THR A 306 3.79 31.19 -3.00
CA THR A 306 3.06 29.92 -3.23
C THR A 306 3.70 29.09 -4.34
N ARG A 307 4.34 27.98 -3.98
CA ARG A 307 4.68 26.93 -4.95
C ARG A 307 3.52 25.95 -4.99
N ILE A 308 2.54 26.18 -5.87
CA ILE A 308 1.53 25.15 -6.17
C ILE A 308 2.24 24.08 -7.00
N ARG A 309 2.80 23.07 -6.34
CA ARG A 309 3.29 21.87 -7.03
C ARG A 309 2.07 21.03 -7.37
N THR A 310 1.55 21.20 -8.59
CA THR A 310 0.63 20.23 -9.16
C THR A 310 1.41 18.97 -9.52
N THR A 311 1.70 18.13 -8.54
CA THR A 311 2.30 16.82 -8.80
C THR A 311 1.28 16.01 -9.61
N ASN A 312 1.56 15.82 -10.90
CA ASN A 312 0.81 15.01 -11.87
C ASN A 312 -0.46 15.62 -12.47
N TYR A 313 -0.69 16.94 -12.32
CA TYR A 313 -1.80 17.61 -12.98
C TYR A 313 -1.25 18.59 -14.02
N TYR A 314 -1.56 18.31 -15.30
CA TYR A 314 -1.24 19.15 -16.45
C TYR A 314 -2.52 19.84 -16.95
N PRO A 315 -3.02 20.87 -16.25
CA PRO A 315 -4.20 21.59 -16.71
C PRO A 315 -3.89 22.19 -18.07
N THR A 316 -4.64 21.83 -19.10
CA THR A 316 -4.53 22.48 -20.42
C THR A 316 -5.19 23.87 -20.43
N LYS A 317 -6.05 24.13 -19.44
CA LYS A 317 -6.72 25.40 -19.21
C LYS A 317 -6.67 25.73 -17.73
N PHE A 318 -6.61 27.01 -17.41
CA PHE A 318 -6.51 27.49 -16.04
C PHE A 318 -7.19 28.85 -15.91
N GLU A 319 -7.85 29.08 -14.78
CA GLU A 319 -8.51 30.35 -14.47
C GLU A 319 -8.20 30.81 -13.05
N VAL A 320 -7.75 32.06 -12.92
CA VAL A 320 -7.78 32.79 -11.65
C VAL A 320 -9.12 33.50 -11.59
N ARG A 321 -9.96 33.14 -10.61
CA ARG A 321 -11.20 33.86 -10.28
C ARG A 321 -11.02 34.65 -9.00
N ASN A 322 -11.78 35.73 -8.89
CA ASN A 322 -11.89 36.57 -7.68
C ASN A 322 -10.52 37.03 -7.17
N ILE A 323 -10.07 38.22 -7.59
CA ILE A 323 -8.99 38.90 -6.88
C ILE A 323 -9.60 40.13 -6.21
N ASN A 324 -9.38 40.29 -4.92
CA ASN A 324 -9.92 41.41 -4.19
C ASN A 324 -9.34 42.73 -4.71
N THR A 325 -10.19 43.76 -4.77
CA THR A 325 -9.79 45.11 -5.15
C THR A 325 -8.70 45.61 -4.20
N GLY A 326 -7.53 45.98 -4.75
CA GLY A 326 -6.36 46.36 -3.97
C GLY A 326 -5.15 45.44 -4.14
N TYR A 327 -5.33 44.29 -4.81
CA TYR A 327 -4.27 43.34 -5.09
C TYR A 327 -4.06 43.10 -6.59
N ARG A 328 -2.85 42.66 -6.94
CA ARG A 328 -2.45 42.24 -8.28
C ARG A 328 -1.60 40.98 -8.19
N TYR A 329 -1.59 40.18 -9.24
CA TYR A 329 -0.79 38.95 -9.31
C TYR A 329 0.01 38.87 -10.61
N ILE A 330 1.08 38.08 -10.60
CA ILE A 330 1.87 37.73 -11.77
C ILE A 330 2.03 36.21 -11.81
N MET A 331 1.94 35.62 -12.99
CA MET A 331 2.10 34.18 -13.19
C MET A 331 3.43 33.88 -13.88
N PHE A 332 4.14 32.88 -13.38
CA PHE A 332 5.35 32.31 -13.97
C PHE A 332 5.04 30.91 -14.47
N GLN A 333 5.40 30.62 -15.73
CA GLN A 333 5.29 29.29 -16.33
C GLN A 333 6.67 28.67 -16.48
N TYR A 334 6.78 27.39 -16.13
CA TYR A 334 8.01 26.61 -16.24
C TYR A 334 7.76 25.31 -16.99
N THR A 335 8.73 24.85 -17.76
CA THR A 335 8.83 23.46 -18.23
C THR A 335 10.00 22.78 -17.53
N GLU A 336 10.30 21.54 -17.91
CA GLU A 336 11.52 20.86 -17.46
C GLU A 336 12.80 21.59 -17.92
N ALA A 337 12.72 22.37 -19.00
CA ALA A 337 13.82 23.20 -19.50
C ALA A 337 13.97 24.55 -18.76
N GLY A 338 13.13 24.83 -17.75
CA GLY A 338 13.18 26.07 -16.96
C GLY A 338 11.99 27.01 -17.19
N LEU A 339 12.15 28.29 -16.84
CA LEU A 339 11.10 29.31 -16.97
C LEU A 339 10.82 29.59 -18.46
N THR A 340 9.59 29.41 -18.90
CA THR A 340 9.18 29.58 -20.30
C THR A 340 8.41 30.87 -20.55
N SER A 341 7.64 31.36 -19.58
CA SER A 341 6.95 32.65 -19.72
C SER A 341 6.63 33.29 -18.38
N VAL A 342 6.46 34.61 -18.40
CA VAL A 342 6.01 35.43 -17.27
C VAL A 342 4.92 36.36 -17.80
N THR A 343 3.80 36.47 -17.10
CA THR A 343 2.76 37.45 -17.47
C THR A 343 3.11 38.84 -16.95
N ASP A 344 2.43 39.88 -17.41
CA ASP A 344 2.40 41.16 -16.67
C ASP A 344 1.59 41.02 -15.38
N TRP A 345 1.71 42.00 -14.49
CA TRP A 345 0.83 42.13 -13.32
C TRP A 345 -0.64 42.26 -13.76
N GLN A 346 -1.50 41.43 -13.19
CA GLN A 346 -2.92 41.37 -13.48
C GLN A 346 -3.72 41.81 -12.24
N THR A 347 -4.73 42.64 -12.44
CA THR A 347 -5.69 43.06 -11.40
C THR A 347 -7.09 42.46 -11.61
N THR A 348 -7.27 41.68 -12.67
CA THR A 348 -8.54 41.08 -13.05
C THR A 348 -8.40 39.57 -13.21
N PRO A 349 -9.50 38.82 -13.05
CA PRO A 349 -9.58 37.41 -13.44
C PRO A 349 -9.08 37.20 -14.87
N ARG A 350 -8.33 36.12 -15.09
CA ARG A 350 -7.81 35.77 -16.42
C ARG A 350 -7.79 34.26 -16.61
N LYS A 351 -7.96 33.86 -17.86
CA LYS A 351 -7.88 32.48 -18.32
C LYS A 351 -6.62 32.29 -19.16
N TRP A 352 -5.93 31.18 -18.96
CA TRP A 352 -4.79 30.77 -19.80
C TRP A 352 -4.99 29.36 -20.32
N ASN A 353 -4.53 29.17 -21.55
CA ASN A 353 -4.29 27.84 -22.10
C ASN A 353 -2.82 27.51 -21.81
N LEU A 354 -2.57 26.39 -21.15
CA LEU A 354 -1.22 25.93 -20.84
C LEU A 354 -0.89 24.74 -21.72
N THR A 355 0.37 24.68 -22.16
CA THR A 355 0.90 23.46 -22.78
C THR A 355 0.97 22.34 -21.73
N PRO A 356 0.71 21.06 -22.10
CA PRO A 356 1.04 19.92 -21.25
C PRO A 356 2.48 20.04 -20.74
N SER A 357 2.75 19.55 -19.53
CA SER A 357 4.09 19.64 -18.88
C SER A 357 4.46 20.98 -18.23
N THR A 358 3.56 21.98 -18.22
CA THR A 358 3.85 23.29 -17.63
C THR A 358 3.60 23.32 -16.12
N LYS A 359 4.61 23.71 -15.33
CA LYS A 359 4.48 24.06 -13.91
C LYS A 359 4.20 25.55 -13.79
N ILE A 360 3.35 25.97 -12.84
CA ILE A 360 2.98 27.38 -12.65
C ILE A 360 3.35 27.88 -11.26
N ARG A 361 3.70 29.17 -11.14
CA ARG A 361 3.84 29.89 -9.86
C ARG A 361 3.12 31.23 -9.93
N PHE A 362 2.65 31.72 -8.79
CA PHE A 362 2.08 33.05 -8.66
C PHE A 362 2.92 33.88 -7.69
N ALA A 363 3.07 35.17 -7.98
CA ALA A 363 3.44 36.16 -6.99
C ALA A 363 2.35 37.22 -6.90
N PHE A 364 2.17 37.78 -5.69
CA PHE A 364 1.11 38.73 -5.38
C PHE A 364 1.72 40.04 -4.87
N SER A 365 1.07 41.17 -5.16
CA SER A 365 1.46 42.50 -4.68
C SER A 365 0.21 43.36 -4.48
N LYS A 366 0.27 44.40 -3.66
CA LYS A 366 -0.81 45.41 -3.62
C LYS A 366 -0.78 46.26 -4.88
N THR A 367 -1.93 46.74 -5.34
CA THR A 367 -2.03 47.65 -6.50
C THR A 367 -1.31 48.98 -6.27
N SER A 368 -1.17 49.40 -5.01
CA SER A 368 -0.36 50.54 -4.58
C SER A 368 1.15 50.33 -4.77
N GLY A 369 1.60 49.12 -5.09
CA GLY A 369 3.02 48.76 -5.19
C GLY A 369 3.69 48.43 -3.85
N THR A 370 2.97 48.52 -2.74
CA THR A 370 3.47 48.14 -1.41
C THR A 370 3.40 46.63 -1.18
N ASN A 371 4.23 46.14 -0.24
CA ASN A 371 4.28 44.72 0.12
C ASN A 371 2.97 44.22 0.74
N ILE A 372 2.67 42.94 0.51
CA ILE A 372 1.64 42.20 1.22
C ILE A 372 2.26 41.65 2.50
N THR A 373 1.66 41.90 3.65
CA THR A 373 2.08 41.28 4.91
C THR A 373 1.46 39.88 5.06
N PRO A 374 2.05 38.96 5.84
CA PRO A 374 1.45 37.63 6.05
C PRO A 374 0.00 37.63 6.54
N ALA A 375 -0.37 38.64 7.34
CA ALA A 375 -1.74 38.80 7.84
C ALA A 375 -2.75 39.15 6.74
N GLU A 376 -2.29 39.77 5.65
CA GLU A 376 -3.14 40.23 4.54
C GLU A 376 -3.29 39.16 3.44
N PHE A 377 -2.65 37.99 3.59
CA PHE A 377 -2.73 36.94 2.56
C PHE A 377 -4.16 36.39 2.42
N GLY A 378 -4.90 36.29 3.53
CA GLY A 378 -6.32 35.93 3.51
C GLY A 378 -7.20 36.95 2.78
N ASP A 379 -6.73 38.20 2.67
CA ASP A 379 -7.47 39.31 2.04
C ASP A 379 -7.24 39.39 0.52
N ILE A 380 -6.37 38.56 -0.07
CA ILE A 380 -6.14 38.53 -1.53
C ILE A 380 -7.40 38.03 -2.25
N GLY A 381 -8.16 37.13 -1.61
CA GLY A 381 -9.42 36.60 -2.13
C GLY A 381 -9.29 35.64 -3.31
N PHE A 382 -8.09 35.06 -3.54
CA PHE A 382 -7.74 34.29 -4.73
C PHE A 382 -8.42 32.92 -4.83
N GLU A 383 -9.16 32.67 -5.91
CA GLU A 383 -9.74 31.37 -6.22
C GLU A 383 -9.08 30.76 -7.47
N LEU A 384 -8.65 29.51 -7.33
CA LEU A 384 -8.02 28.75 -8.40
C LEU A 384 -8.95 27.69 -8.96
N ILE A 385 -9.31 27.83 -10.24
CA ILE A 385 -10.13 26.83 -10.91
C ILE A 385 -9.30 26.18 -12.00
N ALA A 386 -8.84 24.98 -11.69
CA ALA A 386 -8.56 24.00 -12.70
C ALA A 386 -9.91 23.58 -13.31
N PRO A 387 -10.20 23.88 -14.59
CA PRO A 387 -11.36 23.29 -15.24
C PRO A 387 -11.19 21.79 -15.15
N THR A 388 -12.06 21.15 -14.37
CA THR A 388 -12.37 19.74 -14.54
C THR A 388 -12.58 19.57 -16.03
N THR A 389 -11.79 18.72 -16.66
CA THR A 389 -11.99 18.42 -18.08
C THR A 389 -13.47 18.16 -18.27
N GLU A 390 -14.14 18.96 -19.11
CA GLU A 390 -15.53 18.72 -19.51
C GLU A 390 -15.66 17.36 -20.23
N SER A 391 -14.53 16.73 -20.59
CA SER A 391 -14.46 15.28 -20.77
C SER A 391 -14.26 14.61 -19.40
N GLY A 392 -15.24 13.81 -18.97
CA GLY A 392 -15.19 12.96 -17.75
C GLY A 392 -14.09 11.88 -17.74
N THR A 393 -12.89 12.20 -18.18
CA THR A 393 -11.68 11.39 -18.02
C THR A 393 -11.19 11.52 -16.58
N THR A 394 -11.68 10.62 -15.74
CA THR A 394 -11.15 10.36 -14.40
C THR A 394 -9.63 10.17 -14.49
N ILE A 395 -8.85 11.10 -13.94
CA ILE A 395 -7.40 10.96 -13.86
C ILE A 395 -7.12 9.77 -12.94
N ALA A 396 -6.48 8.73 -13.49
CA ALA A 396 -6.04 7.57 -12.73
C ALA A 396 -5.10 8.03 -11.62
N THR A 397 -5.46 7.79 -10.36
CA THR A 397 -4.60 8.08 -9.21
C THR A 397 -4.01 6.78 -8.67
N THR A 398 -2.71 6.78 -8.39
CA THR A 398 -2.02 5.62 -7.80
C THR A 398 -2.26 5.51 -6.29
N ASP A 399 -2.91 6.49 -5.66
CA ASP A 399 -3.24 6.44 -4.24
C ASP A 399 -4.56 5.69 -3.96
N VAL A 400 -4.46 4.53 -3.28
CA VAL A 400 -5.60 3.69 -2.88
C VAL A 400 -6.67 4.44 -2.08
N ILE A 401 -6.28 5.39 -1.22
CA ILE A 401 -7.22 6.13 -0.37
C ILE A 401 -8.07 7.06 -1.24
N LEU A 402 -7.42 7.82 -2.13
CA LEU A 402 -8.10 8.73 -3.04
C LEU A 402 -8.99 7.98 -4.04
N ARG A 403 -8.53 6.83 -4.56
CA ARG A 403 -9.36 5.98 -5.44
C ARG A 403 -10.63 5.51 -4.74
N ASN A 404 -10.53 5.14 -3.47
CA ASN A 404 -11.62 4.51 -2.72
C ASN A 404 -12.32 5.46 -1.74
N LYS A 405 -12.27 6.78 -1.99
CA LYS A 405 -12.81 7.81 -1.10
C LYS A 405 -14.33 7.67 -0.87
N GLU A 406 -15.07 7.22 -1.86
CA GLU A 406 -16.52 7.02 -1.71
C GLU A 406 -16.87 5.81 -0.84
N ALA A 407 -16.07 4.74 -0.91
CA ALA A 407 -16.27 3.56 -0.05
C ALA A 407 -15.89 3.84 1.42
N GLU A 408 -15.00 4.81 1.67
CA GLU A 408 -14.57 5.21 3.01
C GLU A 408 -15.75 5.62 3.90
N LYS A 409 -16.70 6.40 3.34
CA LYS A 409 -17.91 6.84 4.08
C LYS A 409 -18.70 5.64 4.60
N ALA A 410 -18.89 4.61 3.76
CA ALA A 410 -19.59 3.40 4.14
C ALA A 410 -18.78 2.58 5.16
N ALA A 411 -17.47 2.46 4.96
CA ALA A 411 -16.58 1.76 5.89
C ALA A 411 -16.60 2.39 7.30
N LEU A 412 -16.57 3.71 7.40
CA LEU A 412 -16.69 4.43 8.68
C LEU A 412 -18.08 4.27 9.31
N ALA A 413 -19.14 4.22 8.51
CA ALA A 413 -20.51 4.04 9.01
C ALA A 413 -20.74 2.66 9.64
N ILE A 414 -20.16 1.59 9.08
CA ILE A 414 -20.35 0.23 9.62
C ILE A 414 -19.60 -0.01 10.94
N ARG A 415 -18.61 0.84 11.28
CA ARG A 415 -17.88 0.80 12.55
C ARG A 415 -18.74 1.16 13.76
N LYS A 416 -19.93 1.73 13.54
CA LYS A 416 -20.86 2.12 14.59
C LYS A 416 -22.03 1.15 14.69
N LYS A 417 -22.53 0.93 15.91
CA LYS A 417 -23.87 0.36 16.13
C LYS A 417 -24.83 1.43 16.66
N PHE A 418 -26.10 1.27 16.31
CA PHE A 418 -27.20 2.04 16.86
C PHE A 418 -28.04 1.09 17.71
N ASP A 419 -28.14 1.37 19.00
CA ASP A 419 -29.12 0.69 19.84
C ASP A 419 -30.51 1.21 19.44
N THR A 420 -31.45 0.29 19.21
CA THR A 420 -32.87 0.59 18.98
C THR A 420 -33.51 1.41 20.11
N GLN A 421 -32.87 1.54 21.26
CA GLN A 421 -33.33 2.34 22.39
C GLN A 421 -32.66 3.72 22.45
N ASN A 422 -33.11 4.70 21.65
CA ASN A 422 -33.04 6.17 21.86
C ASN A 422 -31.74 6.83 22.40
N THR A 423 -30.61 6.14 22.50
CA THR A 423 -29.35 6.70 22.99
C THR A 423 -28.42 6.90 21.81
N THR A 424 -27.98 8.13 21.59
CA THR A 424 -26.92 8.55 20.66
C THR A 424 -25.54 8.01 21.04
N ASN A 425 -25.46 6.94 21.84
CA ASN A 425 -24.21 6.37 22.31
C ASN A 425 -23.63 5.49 21.21
N GLU A 426 -22.85 6.12 20.35
CA GLU A 426 -22.03 5.49 19.34
C GLU A 426 -20.93 4.64 19.99
N THR A 427 -21.17 3.34 20.16
CA THR A 427 -20.10 2.42 20.57
C THR A 427 -19.41 1.84 19.35
N ASP A 428 -18.09 1.88 19.37
CA ASP A 428 -17.20 1.20 18.42
C ASP A 428 -17.47 -0.32 18.47
N ILE A 429 -17.69 -0.94 17.30
CA ILE A 429 -17.83 -2.40 17.18
C ILE A 429 -16.55 -3.02 16.59
N PRO A 430 -16.31 -4.33 16.75
CA PRO A 430 -15.18 -4.98 16.10
C PRO A 430 -15.20 -4.74 14.59
N PHE A 431 -14.06 -4.28 14.07
CA PHE A 431 -13.93 -3.72 12.73
C PHE A 431 -12.73 -4.34 12.00
N PHE A 432 -13.01 -5.20 11.03
CA PHE A 432 -12.01 -6.05 10.38
C PHE A 432 -11.89 -5.80 8.89
N ALA A 433 -10.72 -6.06 8.31
CA ALA A 433 -10.54 -6.12 6.87
C ALA A 433 -10.26 -7.55 6.41
N HIS A 434 -10.65 -7.91 5.19
CA HIS A 434 -10.47 -9.25 4.65
C HIS A 434 -10.12 -9.21 3.18
N THR A 435 -9.06 -9.95 2.82
CA THR A 435 -8.52 -10.12 1.47
C THR A 435 -7.94 -11.54 1.35
N SER A 436 -7.68 -12.01 0.14
CA SER A 436 -7.19 -13.37 -0.11
C SER A 436 -6.49 -13.50 -1.46
N ASP A 437 -5.75 -14.59 -1.66
CA ASP A 437 -5.27 -15.03 -2.97
C ASP A 437 -4.45 -13.95 -3.70
N TYR A 438 -3.39 -13.46 -3.03
CA TYR A 438 -2.52 -12.43 -3.60
C TYR A 438 -1.60 -12.97 -4.69
N HIS A 439 -1.16 -14.22 -4.59
CA HIS A 439 -0.24 -14.83 -5.55
C HIS A 439 0.92 -13.92 -5.96
N GLU A 440 1.67 -13.46 -4.96
CA GLU A 440 2.84 -12.59 -5.15
C GLU A 440 2.50 -11.24 -5.82
N ASP A 441 1.40 -10.60 -5.38
CA ASP A 441 1.02 -9.24 -5.80
C ASP A 441 1.34 -8.19 -4.71
N PRO A 442 2.61 -7.74 -4.59
CA PRO A 442 3.03 -6.82 -3.55
C PRO A 442 2.41 -5.42 -3.67
N VAL A 443 1.95 -5.02 -4.86
CA VAL A 443 1.31 -3.72 -5.09
C VAL A 443 -0.05 -3.70 -4.42
N ARG A 444 -0.91 -4.68 -4.73
CA ARG A 444 -2.25 -4.74 -4.15
C ARG A 444 -2.22 -5.07 -2.65
N LEU A 445 -1.25 -5.84 -2.18
CA LEU A 445 -1.02 -6.00 -0.74
C LEU A 445 -0.66 -4.67 -0.05
N SER A 446 0.16 -3.83 -0.70
CA SER A 446 0.50 -2.50 -0.16
C SER A 446 -0.70 -1.56 -0.13
N ASN A 447 -1.54 -1.60 -1.18
CA ASN A 447 -2.78 -0.82 -1.22
C ASN A 447 -3.72 -1.22 -0.07
N PHE A 448 -3.90 -2.53 0.14
CA PHE A 448 -4.70 -3.07 1.23
C PHE A 448 -4.19 -2.59 2.60
N ILE A 449 -2.89 -2.76 2.89
CA ILE A 449 -2.30 -2.33 4.17
C ILE A 449 -2.48 -0.83 4.38
N LYS A 450 -2.15 -0.01 3.38
CA LYS A 450 -2.27 1.44 3.46
C LYS A 450 -3.71 1.89 3.75
N TYR A 451 -4.69 1.28 3.10
CA TYR A 451 -6.10 1.61 3.33
C TYR A 451 -6.58 1.16 4.71
N CYS A 452 -6.14 -0.02 5.15
CA CYS A 452 -6.44 -0.56 6.47
C CYS A 452 -5.88 0.31 7.60
N GLU A 453 -4.65 0.79 7.49
CA GLU A 453 -4.02 1.72 8.43
C GLU A 453 -4.76 3.07 8.46
N HIS A 454 -5.15 3.59 7.29
CA HIS A 454 -5.95 4.81 7.17
C HIS A 454 -7.28 4.71 7.92
N LEU A 455 -7.97 3.57 7.80
CA LEU A 455 -9.23 3.31 8.50
C LEU A 455 -9.08 2.93 9.98
N GLN A 456 -7.85 2.69 10.44
CA GLN A 456 -7.56 2.18 11.79
C GLN A 456 -8.36 0.91 12.11
N ILE A 457 -8.27 -0.09 11.22
CA ILE A 457 -8.92 -1.39 11.44
C ILE A 457 -8.35 -2.09 12.69
N ASP A 458 -9.17 -2.91 13.35
CA ASP A 458 -8.74 -3.67 14.52
C ASP A 458 -7.80 -4.82 14.13
N ALA A 459 -8.11 -5.48 13.01
CA ALA A 459 -7.32 -6.57 12.45
C ALA A 459 -7.65 -6.82 10.97
N ALA A 460 -6.67 -7.31 10.22
CA ALA A 460 -6.82 -7.78 8.85
C ALA A 460 -6.72 -9.31 8.77
N PHE A 461 -7.53 -9.91 7.91
CA PHE A 461 -7.54 -11.33 7.58
C PHE A 461 -7.02 -11.54 6.15
N ILE A 462 -6.05 -12.43 6.00
CA ILE A 462 -5.44 -12.80 4.71
C ILE A 462 -5.61 -14.31 4.54
N THR A 463 -6.63 -14.73 3.80
CA THR A 463 -7.07 -16.12 3.83
C THR A 463 -6.33 -17.05 2.86
N GLY A 464 -5.00 -16.98 2.79
CA GLY A 464 -4.15 -17.92 2.05
C GLY A 464 -3.88 -17.55 0.59
N ASP A 465 -3.11 -18.39 -0.09
CA ASP A 465 -2.59 -18.21 -1.45
C ASP A 465 -1.86 -16.87 -1.61
N ILE A 466 -0.98 -16.63 -0.66
CA ILE A 466 -0.07 -15.48 -0.59
C ILE A 466 1.07 -15.69 -1.59
N VAL A 467 1.63 -16.89 -1.67
CA VAL A 467 2.69 -17.22 -2.63
C VAL A 467 2.12 -17.43 -4.03
N SER A 468 2.95 -17.26 -5.06
CA SER A 468 2.50 -17.28 -6.46
C SER A 468 1.83 -18.58 -6.88
N LEU A 469 2.53 -19.71 -6.80
CA LEU A 469 2.04 -21.00 -7.25
C LEU A 469 2.38 -22.18 -6.34
N LYS A 470 3.50 -22.17 -5.61
CA LYS A 470 3.98 -23.33 -4.85
C LYS A 470 4.69 -22.97 -3.57
N TYR A 471 4.86 -23.96 -2.68
CA TYR A 471 5.46 -23.82 -1.35
C TYR A 471 6.76 -23.03 -1.36
N ASP A 472 7.63 -23.25 -2.36
CA ASP A 472 8.96 -22.64 -2.45
C ASP A 472 9.00 -21.22 -3.00
N ASP A 473 7.87 -20.68 -3.47
CA ASP A 473 7.80 -19.32 -4.01
C ASP A 473 7.98 -18.25 -2.92
N ASP A 474 8.18 -16.99 -3.35
CA ASP A 474 8.53 -15.90 -2.47
C ASP A 474 7.39 -15.56 -1.49
N PHE A 475 7.72 -15.64 -0.20
CA PHE A 475 6.88 -15.18 0.91
C PHE A 475 7.47 -13.93 1.58
N SER A 476 8.71 -13.57 1.24
CA SER A 476 9.44 -12.48 1.91
C SER A 476 8.78 -11.12 1.70
N TYR A 477 8.13 -10.91 0.55
CA TYR A 477 7.37 -9.69 0.27
C TYR A 477 6.22 -9.49 1.27
N TYR A 478 5.48 -10.55 1.59
CA TYR A 478 4.39 -10.52 2.56
C TYR A 478 4.93 -10.35 3.97
N LYS A 479 5.89 -11.21 4.36
CA LYS A 479 6.54 -11.17 5.69
C LYS A 479 7.05 -9.75 6.01
N THR A 480 7.78 -9.13 5.10
CA THR A 480 8.35 -7.79 5.30
C THR A 480 7.26 -6.75 5.53
N LYS A 481 6.17 -6.79 4.75
CA LYS A 481 5.06 -5.85 4.87
C LYS A 481 4.24 -6.09 6.13
N ALA A 482 3.94 -7.35 6.46
CA ALA A 482 3.22 -7.72 7.67
C ALA A 482 4.00 -7.31 8.93
N LEU A 483 5.33 -7.43 8.93
CA LEU A 483 6.20 -6.96 10.01
C LEU A 483 6.34 -5.43 10.09
N ALA A 484 6.17 -4.71 8.98
CA ALA A 484 6.21 -3.24 8.97
C ALA A 484 4.85 -2.58 9.30
N ALA A 485 3.72 -3.26 9.04
CA ALA A 485 2.39 -2.67 9.17
C ALA A 485 2.02 -2.32 10.63
N ASN A 486 1.29 -1.23 10.85
CA ASN A 486 0.78 -0.84 12.17
C ASN A 486 -0.51 -1.60 12.58
N ILE A 487 -0.99 -2.48 11.71
CA ILE A 487 -2.16 -3.33 11.91
C ILE A 487 -1.74 -4.77 12.17
N LYS A 488 -2.57 -5.51 12.91
CA LYS A 488 -2.40 -6.96 13.03
C LYS A 488 -2.95 -7.65 11.79
N MET A 489 -2.14 -8.53 11.19
CA MET A 489 -2.44 -9.26 9.96
C MET A 489 -2.42 -10.76 10.26
N TYR A 490 -3.60 -11.35 10.34
CA TYR A 490 -3.81 -12.77 10.59
C TYR A 490 -3.96 -13.49 9.26
N HIS A 491 -3.03 -14.40 8.97
CA HIS A 491 -3.08 -15.19 7.75
C HIS A 491 -3.28 -16.67 8.03
N VAL A 492 -3.77 -17.37 7.02
CA VAL A 492 -3.82 -18.85 6.97
C VAL A 492 -3.03 -19.33 5.75
N LEU A 493 -2.78 -20.62 5.68
CA LEU A 493 -2.16 -21.24 4.50
C LEU A 493 -3.26 -21.66 3.52
N GLY A 494 -3.03 -21.39 2.25
CA GLY A 494 -3.79 -21.90 1.10
C GLY A 494 -3.12 -23.11 0.45
N ASN A 495 -3.74 -23.62 -0.62
CA ASN A 495 -3.18 -24.76 -1.33
C ASN A 495 -1.86 -24.42 -2.03
N HIS A 496 -1.62 -23.17 -2.41
CA HIS A 496 -0.37 -22.76 -3.04
C HIS A 496 0.79 -22.71 -2.03
N GLU A 497 0.53 -22.41 -0.75
CA GLU A 497 1.51 -22.58 0.31
C GLU A 497 1.85 -24.04 0.60
N ASN A 498 1.13 -25.02 0.04
CA ASN A 498 1.39 -26.45 0.24
C ASN A 498 1.68 -27.23 -1.05
N GLU A 499 1.50 -26.60 -2.21
CA GLU A 499 1.79 -27.17 -3.52
C GLU A 499 3.29 -27.55 -3.63
N ASN A 500 3.57 -28.72 -4.20
CA ASN A 500 4.88 -29.36 -4.30
C ASN A 500 5.62 -29.62 -2.97
N ALA A 501 4.98 -29.43 -1.83
CA ALA A 501 5.62 -29.52 -0.52
C ALA A 501 5.78 -30.95 0.02
N ILE A 502 5.97 -32.00 -0.81
CA ILE A 502 5.70 -33.44 -0.52
C ILE A 502 6.22 -33.99 0.82
N SER A 503 7.25 -33.41 1.44
CA SER A 503 7.80 -33.81 2.74
C SER A 503 7.57 -32.82 3.91
N GLN A 504 6.92 -31.69 3.67
CA GLN A 504 6.79 -30.61 4.66
C GLN A 504 5.70 -30.93 5.68
N THR A 505 6.09 -30.94 6.96
CA THR A 505 5.19 -31.10 8.13
C THR A 505 4.62 -29.75 8.56
N ASP A 506 3.58 -29.74 9.41
CA ASP A 506 3.03 -28.51 10.01
C ASP A 506 4.08 -27.65 10.70
N THR A 507 5.06 -28.27 11.35
CA THR A 507 6.14 -27.53 12.03
C THR A 507 7.10 -26.89 11.02
N MET A 508 7.30 -27.49 9.85
CA MET A 508 8.09 -26.88 8.77
C MET A 508 7.32 -25.75 8.09
N GLN A 509 6.01 -25.93 7.86
CA GLN A 509 5.13 -24.85 7.39
C GLN A 509 5.11 -23.68 8.38
N HIS A 510 5.02 -23.96 9.69
CA HIS A 510 5.11 -22.96 10.75
C HIS A 510 6.45 -22.20 10.72
N ALA A 511 7.55 -22.94 10.63
CA ALA A 511 8.90 -22.38 10.54
C ALA A 511 9.03 -21.38 9.37
N ARG A 512 8.42 -21.71 8.22
CA ARG A 512 8.49 -20.87 7.01
C ARG A 512 7.56 -19.67 7.06
N PHE A 513 6.29 -19.87 7.41
CA PHE A 513 5.25 -18.86 7.18
C PHE A 513 4.87 -18.05 8.42
N PHE A 514 5.14 -18.57 9.62
CA PHE A 514 4.60 -18.01 10.86
C PHE A 514 5.65 -17.51 11.86
N THR A 515 6.80 -18.19 11.97
CA THR A 515 7.79 -17.97 13.05
C THR A 515 8.16 -16.49 13.27
N ASP A 516 8.39 -15.72 12.22
CA ASP A 516 8.75 -14.31 12.37
C ASP A 516 7.56 -13.41 12.76
N ILE A 517 6.34 -13.83 12.41
CA ILE A 517 5.11 -13.02 12.52
C ILE A 517 4.38 -13.30 13.84
N ASP A 518 4.55 -14.47 14.42
CA ASP A 518 3.86 -14.93 15.64
C ASP A 518 3.89 -13.92 16.79
N SER A 519 5.08 -13.46 17.12
CA SER A 519 5.31 -12.54 18.24
C SER A 519 4.61 -11.20 18.03
N LYS A 520 4.61 -10.70 16.79
CA LYS A 520 3.94 -9.45 16.44
C LYS A 520 2.42 -9.56 16.55
N MET A 521 1.87 -10.71 16.17
CA MET A 521 0.43 -10.94 16.12
C MET A 521 -0.13 -11.54 17.42
N ASN A 522 0.73 -11.92 18.37
CA ASN A 522 0.41 -12.65 19.60
C ASN A 522 -0.30 -13.98 19.32
N MET A 523 0.13 -14.72 18.30
CA MET A 523 -0.49 -16.00 17.92
C MET A 523 -0.20 -17.08 18.96
N VAL A 524 -1.24 -17.82 19.37
CA VAL A 524 -1.11 -19.01 20.22
C VAL A 524 -1.22 -20.24 19.34
N ASN A 525 -0.09 -20.89 19.03
CA ASN A 525 0.01 -21.85 17.93
C ASN A 525 0.86 -23.10 18.21
N GLU A 526 1.55 -23.18 19.35
CA GLU A 526 2.39 -24.32 19.73
C GLU A 526 3.40 -24.77 18.64
N GLY A 527 3.89 -23.83 17.81
CA GLY A 527 4.79 -24.14 16.70
C GLY A 527 4.12 -24.87 15.52
N LYS A 528 2.83 -24.62 15.29
CA LYS A 528 2.00 -25.21 14.24
C LYS A 528 1.40 -24.15 13.33
N GLY A 529 1.01 -24.56 12.12
CA GLY A 529 0.38 -23.67 11.11
C GLY A 529 -1.06 -23.23 11.44
N TYR A 530 -1.59 -23.60 12.60
CA TYR A 530 -2.90 -23.22 13.11
C TYR A 530 -2.74 -22.51 14.46
N TYR A 531 -3.64 -21.57 14.76
CA TYR A 531 -3.49 -20.73 15.94
C TYR A 531 -4.79 -20.07 16.35
N TYR A 532 -4.82 -19.51 17.56
CA TYR A 532 -5.83 -18.52 17.92
C TYR A 532 -5.21 -17.24 18.45
N ASN A 533 -6.00 -16.17 18.44
CA ASN A 533 -5.68 -14.93 19.14
C ASN A 533 -6.94 -14.31 19.74
N ASP A 534 -6.81 -13.76 20.94
CA ASP A 534 -7.88 -13.04 21.63
C ASP A 534 -7.70 -11.52 21.51
N LEU A 535 -8.57 -10.88 20.74
CA LEU A 535 -8.73 -9.43 20.71
C LEU A 535 -9.53 -8.99 21.93
N THR A 536 -8.86 -8.95 23.08
CA THR A 536 -9.51 -8.79 24.40
C THR A 536 -10.40 -7.55 24.50
N SER A 537 -9.95 -6.41 23.97
CA SER A 537 -10.72 -5.15 23.97
C SER A 537 -12.00 -5.22 23.12
N LYS A 538 -12.04 -6.12 22.14
CA LYS A 538 -13.17 -6.34 21.23
C LYS A 538 -14.01 -7.56 21.59
N LYS A 539 -13.56 -8.37 22.56
CA LYS A 539 -14.16 -9.66 22.94
C LYS A 539 -14.40 -10.55 21.71
N ILE A 540 -13.37 -10.68 20.88
CA ILE A 540 -13.37 -11.55 19.70
C ILE A 540 -12.20 -12.52 19.84
N ARG A 541 -12.45 -13.81 19.61
CA ARG A 541 -11.43 -14.82 19.38
C ARG A 541 -11.36 -15.10 17.88
N ILE A 542 -10.16 -14.96 17.33
CA ILE A 542 -9.83 -15.38 15.96
C ILE A 542 -9.21 -16.76 16.05
N ILE A 543 -9.72 -17.72 15.26
CA ILE A 543 -9.18 -19.07 15.17
C ILE A 543 -8.79 -19.31 13.72
N ALA A 544 -7.51 -19.56 13.44
CA ALA A 544 -7.00 -19.90 12.13
C ALA A 544 -6.72 -21.41 12.08
N LEU A 545 -7.29 -22.08 11.07
CA LEU A 545 -7.05 -23.51 10.84
C LEU A 545 -6.06 -23.70 9.69
N ASN A 546 -5.21 -24.72 9.80
CA ASN A 546 -4.40 -25.21 8.70
C ASN A 546 -5.15 -26.34 8.01
N GLU A 547 -5.67 -26.08 6.83
CA GLU A 547 -6.43 -27.09 6.06
C GLU A 547 -5.55 -28.04 5.27
N TYR A 548 -4.24 -27.80 5.23
CA TYR A 548 -3.29 -28.50 4.36
C TYR A 548 -2.23 -29.24 5.17
N GLN A 549 -2.65 -29.89 6.27
CA GLN A 549 -1.76 -30.66 7.12
C GLN A 549 -1.16 -31.86 6.37
N TYR A 550 0.06 -32.22 6.72
CA TYR A 550 0.74 -33.33 6.05
C TYR A 550 0.09 -34.69 6.36
N GLY A 551 -0.35 -35.37 5.30
CA GLY A 551 -0.82 -36.75 5.39
C GLY A 551 -1.66 -37.23 4.20
N GLY A 552 -2.09 -36.34 3.29
CA GLY A 552 -2.78 -36.72 2.04
C GLY A 552 -1.83 -37.15 0.89
N THR A 553 -2.37 -37.84 -0.12
CA THR A 553 -1.66 -38.20 -1.37
C THR A 553 -1.65 -37.06 -2.41
N THR A 554 -2.49 -36.04 -2.22
CA THR A 554 -2.69 -34.88 -3.09
C THR A 554 -2.66 -33.61 -2.23
N ARG A 555 -1.74 -32.67 -2.51
CA ARG A 555 -1.43 -31.54 -1.61
C ARG A 555 -2.28 -30.28 -1.79
N HIS A 556 -3.21 -30.31 -2.73
CA HIS A 556 -4.19 -29.24 -2.95
C HIS A 556 -5.50 -29.41 -2.20
N ALA A 557 -5.72 -30.57 -1.56
CA ALA A 557 -6.98 -30.90 -0.94
C ALA A 557 -6.87 -30.89 0.59
N ARG A 558 -7.96 -30.48 1.24
CA ARG A 558 -8.09 -30.39 2.68
C ARG A 558 -7.74 -31.71 3.34
N TYR A 559 -6.90 -31.65 4.36
CA TYR A 559 -6.50 -32.77 5.19
C TYR A 559 -6.32 -32.33 6.65
N LEU A 560 -6.95 -33.04 7.59
CA LEU A 560 -6.96 -32.68 9.01
C LEU A 560 -6.41 -33.84 9.86
N LEU A 561 -5.52 -33.52 10.79
CA LEU A 561 -4.97 -34.47 11.75
C LEU A 561 -5.73 -34.40 13.09
N PRO A 562 -5.81 -35.53 13.83
CA PRO A 562 -6.49 -35.58 15.13
C PRO A 562 -6.03 -34.50 16.12
N ASP A 563 -4.75 -34.16 16.14
CA ASP A 563 -4.21 -33.14 17.05
C ASP A 563 -4.81 -31.76 16.80
N GLN A 564 -4.95 -31.33 15.54
CA GLN A 564 -5.60 -30.06 15.23
C GLN A 564 -7.09 -30.08 15.58
N ILE A 565 -7.78 -31.20 15.36
CA ILE A 565 -9.20 -31.34 15.75
C ILE A 565 -9.38 -31.22 17.26
N ASN A 566 -8.57 -31.93 18.03
CA ASN A 566 -8.60 -31.88 19.49
C ASN A 566 -8.25 -30.47 20.00
N TRP A 567 -7.22 -29.85 19.41
CA TRP A 567 -6.85 -28.46 19.69
C TRP A 567 -8.00 -27.50 19.38
N PHE A 568 -8.68 -27.66 18.24
CA PHE A 568 -9.80 -26.81 17.84
C PHE A 568 -10.98 -26.91 18.83
N ILE A 569 -11.36 -28.14 19.20
CA ILE A 569 -12.40 -28.39 20.22
C ILE A 569 -12.05 -27.73 21.55
N ASN A 570 -10.80 -27.87 22.01
CA ASN A 570 -10.32 -27.26 23.26
C ASN A 570 -10.25 -25.72 23.16
N THR A 571 -9.92 -25.19 21.98
CA THR A 571 -9.91 -23.76 21.71
C THR A 571 -11.32 -23.18 21.75
N LEU A 572 -12.33 -23.88 21.22
CA LEU A 572 -13.73 -23.48 21.36
C LEU A 572 -14.15 -23.46 22.84
N LYS A 573 -13.87 -24.53 23.59
CA LYS A 573 -14.22 -24.65 25.02
C LYS A 573 -13.57 -23.59 25.89
N SER A 574 -12.29 -23.29 25.65
CA SER A 574 -11.53 -22.31 26.41
C SER A 574 -11.82 -20.86 26.03
N THR A 575 -12.74 -20.61 25.09
CA THR A 575 -13.07 -19.24 24.66
C THR A 575 -13.64 -18.44 25.84
N PRO A 576 -13.11 -17.24 26.16
CA PRO A 576 -13.52 -16.50 27.34
C PRO A 576 -15.00 -16.07 27.30
N THR A 577 -15.57 -15.88 28.49
CA THR A 577 -16.98 -15.45 28.66
C THR A 577 -17.31 -14.21 27.83
N GLY A 578 -18.41 -14.29 27.07
CA GLY A 578 -18.94 -13.18 26.28
C GLY A 578 -18.18 -12.89 25.00
N TYR A 579 -17.34 -13.80 24.48
CA TYR A 579 -16.59 -13.60 23.24
C TYR A 579 -17.34 -14.09 22.00
N GLY A 580 -17.14 -13.41 20.88
CA GLY A 580 -17.53 -13.92 19.56
C GLY A 580 -16.36 -14.64 18.90
N ILE A 581 -16.64 -15.68 18.11
CA ILE A 581 -15.62 -16.49 17.43
C ILE A 581 -15.67 -16.24 15.93
N PHE A 582 -14.52 -15.88 15.36
CA PHE A 582 -14.30 -15.79 13.92
C PHE A 582 -13.30 -16.88 13.51
N ILE A 583 -13.63 -17.66 12.49
CA ILE A 583 -12.77 -18.75 12.02
C ILE A 583 -12.18 -18.36 10.65
N LEU A 584 -10.86 -18.41 10.52
CA LEU A 584 -10.13 -18.17 9.29
C LEU A 584 -9.72 -19.51 8.69
N MET A 585 -10.05 -19.69 7.42
CA MET A 585 -9.74 -20.86 6.60
C MET A 585 -9.40 -20.36 5.20
N HIS A 586 -8.69 -21.13 4.39
CA HIS A 586 -8.47 -20.73 3.01
C HIS A 586 -9.68 -21.09 2.14
N GLN A 587 -10.25 -22.28 2.32
CA GLN A 587 -11.42 -22.73 1.57
C GLN A 587 -12.64 -22.99 2.48
N PRO A 588 -13.86 -22.84 1.96
CA PRO A 588 -15.08 -23.12 2.71
C PRO A 588 -15.20 -24.57 3.20
N CYS A 589 -15.62 -24.78 4.45
CA CYS A 589 -15.58 -26.10 5.11
C CYS A 589 -16.68 -27.09 4.70
N HIS A 590 -17.71 -26.62 4.02
CA HIS A 590 -18.80 -27.41 3.45
C HIS A 590 -19.41 -26.65 2.26
N SER A 591 -20.32 -27.26 1.51
CA SER A 591 -21.10 -26.54 0.48
C SER A 591 -22.03 -25.48 1.10
N TRP A 592 -22.32 -24.40 0.38
CA TRP A 592 -23.29 -23.37 0.75
C TRP A 592 -24.00 -22.85 -0.50
N ASN A 593 -25.18 -22.28 -0.30
CA ASN A 593 -26.01 -21.75 -1.36
C ASN A 593 -26.17 -20.24 -1.24
N LYS A 594 -26.51 -19.63 -2.39
CA LYS A 594 -26.94 -18.23 -2.48
C LYS A 594 -28.16 -18.02 -1.60
N ASP A 595 -28.05 -17.13 -0.63
CA ASP A 595 -29.24 -16.64 0.08
C ASP A 595 -29.90 -15.56 -0.79
N VAL A 596 -31.17 -15.77 -1.14
CA VAL A 596 -31.92 -14.84 -1.98
C VAL A 596 -32.05 -13.44 -1.36
N ASN A 597 -32.10 -13.35 -0.03
CA ASN A 597 -32.22 -12.10 0.71
C ASN A 597 -30.86 -11.40 0.90
N TYR A 598 -29.76 -12.14 0.81
CA TYR A 598 -28.40 -11.65 1.05
C TYR A 598 -27.45 -12.01 -0.10
N SER A 599 -27.89 -11.74 -1.32
CA SER A 599 -27.26 -12.21 -2.56
C SER A 599 -26.23 -11.25 -3.17
N LYS A 600 -26.02 -10.07 -2.58
CA LYS A 600 -25.24 -9.00 -3.22
C LYS A 600 -23.78 -9.37 -3.41
N PHE A 601 -23.21 -10.13 -2.48
CA PHE A 601 -21.85 -10.68 -2.55
C PHE A 601 -21.87 -12.14 -3.01
N TRP A 602 -22.65 -12.42 -4.05
CA TRP A 602 -22.71 -13.73 -4.69
C TRP A 602 -22.47 -13.60 -6.19
N GLN A 603 -21.35 -14.13 -6.65
CA GLN A 603 -21.00 -14.18 -8.07
C GLN A 603 -21.90 -15.17 -8.81
N SER A 604 -22.43 -14.76 -9.96
CA SER A 604 -23.38 -15.55 -10.74
C SER A 604 -22.76 -16.79 -11.39
N GLN A 605 -21.46 -16.74 -11.68
CA GLN A 605 -20.70 -17.83 -12.29
C GLN A 605 -19.62 -18.35 -11.34
N MET A 606 -19.79 -19.56 -10.83
CA MET A 606 -18.70 -20.29 -10.16
C MET A 606 -17.79 -20.90 -11.23
N PHE A 607 -16.57 -20.40 -11.35
CA PHE A 607 -15.59 -20.94 -12.29
C PHE A 607 -14.83 -22.15 -11.70
N TYR A 608 -14.72 -22.19 -10.38
CA TYR A 608 -14.35 -23.37 -9.61
C TYR A 608 -15.54 -23.77 -8.73
N THR A 609 -16.04 -24.99 -8.92
CA THR A 609 -17.15 -25.54 -8.12
C THR A 609 -16.69 -26.48 -7.02
N GLU A 610 -15.39 -26.78 -6.94
CA GLU A 610 -14.91 -27.87 -6.10
C GLU A 610 -14.17 -27.34 -4.88
N ILE A 611 -14.81 -27.52 -3.72
CA ILE A 611 -14.09 -27.56 -2.45
C ILE A 611 -13.13 -28.74 -2.55
N MET A 612 -11.84 -28.47 -2.60
CA MET A 612 -10.82 -29.51 -2.72
C MET A 612 -10.66 -30.19 -1.36
N THR A 613 -11.28 -31.35 -1.19
CA THR A 613 -11.27 -32.09 0.09
C THR A 613 -10.86 -33.55 -0.08
N ASN A 614 -9.94 -34.02 0.78
CA ASN A 614 -9.65 -35.44 0.93
C ASN A 614 -10.54 -36.10 2.00
N ILE A 615 -11.44 -35.33 2.62
CA ILE A 615 -12.27 -35.77 3.75
C ILE A 615 -13.72 -35.96 3.28
N THR A 616 -14.31 -37.12 3.57
CA THR A 616 -15.74 -37.34 3.38
C THR A 616 -16.52 -36.63 4.49
N GLY A 617 -17.35 -35.66 4.13
CA GLY A 617 -18.15 -34.87 5.07
C GLY A 617 -17.46 -33.57 5.51
N SER A 618 -17.98 -32.94 6.57
CA SER A 618 -17.53 -31.61 7.01
C SER A 618 -17.29 -31.56 8.52
N PRO A 619 -16.14 -32.10 9.00
CA PRO A 619 -15.84 -32.22 10.43
C PRO A 619 -15.90 -30.88 11.17
N ILE A 620 -15.41 -29.79 10.55
CA ILE A 620 -15.41 -28.46 11.16
C ILE A 620 -16.82 -27.88 11.31
N ALA A 621 -17.68 -28.02 10.29
CA ALA A 621 -19.06 -27.56 10.33
C ALA A 621 -19.87 -28.32 11.40
N ASP A 622 -19.68 -29.65 11.49
CA ASP A 622 -20.36 -30.49 12.47
C ASP A 622 -19.90 -30.19 13.92
N ILE A 623 -18.61 -29.89 14.13
CA ILE A 623 -18.11 -29.41 15.43
C ILE A 623 -18.79 -28.09 15.81
N ILE A 624 -18.91 -27.14 14.88
CA ILE A 624 -19.53 -25.84 15.13
C ILE A 624 -21.03 -25.98 15.39
N ASP A 625 -21.73 -26.87 14.68
CA ASP A 625 -23.13 -27.18 14.96
C ASP A 625 -23.31 -27.74 16.38
N ALA A 626 -22.49 -28.70 16.79
CA ALA A 626 -22.54 -29.24 18.15
C ALA A 626 -22.19 -28.18 19.21
N PHE A 627 -21.24 -27.29 18.90
CA PHE A 627 -20.86 -26.17 19.75
C PHE A 627 -22.01 -25.17 19.93
N ILE A 628 -22.65 -24.72 18.84
CA ILE A 628 -23.80 -23.80 18.88
C ILE A 628 -24.97 -24.46 19.63
N SER A 629 -25.23 -25.73 19.34
CA SER A 629 -26.29 -26.52 19.98
C SER A 629 -26.03 -26.81 21.46
N LYS A 630 -24.78 -26.67 21.93
CA LYS A 630 -24.31 -27.13 23.25
C LYS A 630 -24.58 -28.63 23.46
N THR A 631 -24.30 -29.44 22.46
CA THR A 631 -24.51 -30.90 22.46
C THR A 631 -23.18 -31.66 22.36
N SER A 632 -23.26 -32.97 22.49
CA SER A 632 -22.12 -33.86 22.20
C SER A 632 -22.10 -34.27 20.74
N ILE A 633 -20.90 -34.48 20.21
CA ILE A 633 -20.62 -35.06 18.89
C ILE A 633 -19.68 -36.24 19.06
N ASN A 634 -20.02 -37.35 18.43
CA ASN A 634 -19.19 -38.54 18.29
C ASN A 634 -19.33 -39.06 16.85
N LYS A 635 -18.40 -38.67 15.97
CA LYS A 635 -18.44 -38.98 14.53
C LYS A 635 -17.03 -39.25 14.01
N SER A 636 -16.93 -40.16 13.04
CA SER A 636 -15.69 -40.47 12.32
C SER A 636 -15.82 -40.05 10.86
N TYR A 637 -14.79 -39.40 10.32
CA TYR A 637 -14.76 -38.93 8.94
C TYR A 637 -13.61 -39.62 8.22
N ASN A 638 -13.92 -40.27 7.09
CA ASN A 638 -12.91 -40.94 6.28
C ASN A 638 -12.08 -39.91 5.52
N GLN A 639 -10.78 -40.17 5.38
CA GLN A 639 -9.83 -39.32 4.65
C GLN A 639 -8.98 -40.15 3.68
N SER A 640 -8.73 -39.63 2.47
CA SER A 640 -7.70 -40.16 1.58
C SER A 640 -6.31 -39.68 2.03
N GLY A 641 -5.45 -40.63 2.44
CA GLY A 641 -4.10 -40.30 2.92
C GLY A 641 -3.47 -41.40 3.77
N ALA A 642 -2.44 -41.04 4.53
CA ALA A 642 -1.73 -41.87 5.51
C ALA A 642 -2.60 -42.12 6.75
N VAL A 643 -3.23 -41.08 7.31
CA VAL A 643 -4.32 -41.20 8.27
C VAL A 643 -5.63 -41.40 7.50
N LYS A 644 -6.30 -42.52 7.74
CA LYS A 644 -7.50 -42.95 7.00
C LYS A 644 -8.82 -42.40 7.56
N SER A 645 -8.81 -41.94 8.80
CA SER A 645 -9.97 -41.33 9.43
C SER A 645 -9.56 -40.26 10.42
N VAL A 646 -10.46 -39.30 10.66
CA VAL A 646 -10.36 -38.39 11.80
C VAL A 646 -11.61 -38.55 12.65
N ASP A 647 -11.40 -38.88 13.92
CA ASP A 647 -12.47 -39.11 14.88
C ASP A 647 -12.70 -37.85 15.70
N ILE A 648 -13.96 -37.45 15.82
CA ILE A 648 -14.40 -36.31 16.60
C ILE A 648 -15.18 -36.84 17.79
N ASN A 649 -14.66 -36.60 18.99
CA ASN A 649 -15.37 -36.87 20.24
C ASN A 649 -15.31 -35.63 21.12
N ALA A 650 -16.39 -34.85 21.12
CA ALA A 650 -16.50 -33.64 21.93
C ALA A 650 -17.85 -33.57 22.62
N ASN A 651 -17.85 -33.11 23.86
CA ASN A 651 -19.05 -32.73 24.59
C ASN A 651 -19.04 -31.21 24.85
N PHE A 652 -20.00 -30.48 24.29
CA PHE A 652 -20.20 -29.04 24.49
C PHE A 652 -21.39 -28.69 25.39
N SER A 653 -22.06 -29.67 26.00
CA SER A 653 -23.13 -29.44 26.99
C SER A 653 -22.62 -28.87 28.31
N THR A 654 -21.33 -29.01 28.58
CA THR A 654 -20.63 -28.45 29.74
C THR A 654 -19.29 -27.85 29.31
N GLY A 655 -18.76 -26.92 30.10
CA GLY A 655 -17.44 -26.33 29.86
C GLY A 655 -17.39 -25.27 28.75
N ILE A 656 -18.53 -24.86 28.19
CA ILE A 656 -18.63 -23.65 27.36
C ILE A 656 -18.94 -22.46 28.26
N ASN A 657 -18.08 -21.44 28.20
CA ASN A 657 -18.29 -20.19 28.93
C ASN A 657 -19.56 -19.47 28.46
N SER A 658 -20.19 -18.71 29.35
CA SER A 658 -21.46 -18.04 29.04
C SER A 658 -21.27 -16.93 27.99
N GLY A 659 -22.29 -16.74 27.14
CA GLY A 659 -22.29 -15.68 26.13
C GLY A 659 -21.25 -15.82 25.01
N VAL A 660 -20.61 -16.99 24.87
CA VAL A 660 -19.77 -17.29 23.70
C VAL A 660 -20.66 -17.60 22.50
N GLU A 661 -20.34 -17.04 21.34
CA GLU A 661 -21.10 -17.23 20.09
C GLU A 661 -20.16 -17.44 18.88
N PHE A 662 -20.62 -18.23 17.90
CA PHE A 662 -19.99 -18.31 16.59
C PHE A 662 -20.48 -17.15 15.71
N ILE A 663 -19.57 -16.47 15.01
CA ILE A 663 -19.90 -15.35 14.12
C ILE A 663 -19.86 -15.80 12.66
N ALA A 664 -18.69 -16.18 12.15
CA ALA A 664 -18.53 -16.49 10.73
C ALA A 664 -17.22 -17.24 10.44
N TYR A 665 -17.20 -17.85 9.26
CA TYR A 665 -15.98 -18.23 8.54
C TYR A 665 -15.55 -17.09 7.60
N ALA A 666 -14.26 -16.77 7.54
CA ALA A 666 -13.65 -16.03 6.42
C ALA A 666 -12.77 -16.97 5.60
N ASN A 667 -12.87 -16.88 4.27
CA ASN A 667 -12.15 -17.71 3.30
C ASN A 667 -11.98 -17.04 1.93
N GLY A 668 -11.11 -17.62 1.10
CA GLY A 668 -10.82 -17.27 -0.28
C GLY A 668 -10.94 -18.49 -1.21
N HIS A 669 -9.84 -18.91 -1.85
CA HIS A 669 -9.69 -20.11 -2.69
C HIS A 669 -10.46 -20.10 -4.01
N LEU A 670 -11.72 -19.67 -4.00
CA LEU A 670 -12.62 -19.74 -5.15
C LEU A 670 -12.48 -18.53 -6.07
N HIS A 671 -11.62 -17.57 -5.73
CA HIS A 671 -11.38 -16.33 -6.46
C HIS A 671 -12.64 -15.48 -6.75
N GLY A 672 -13.77 -15.78 -6.12
CA GLY A 672 -15.06 -15.10 -6.30
C GLY A 672 -15.75 -14.76 -4.98
N ASP A 673 -16.70 -13.83 -5.04
CA ASP A 673 -17.53 -13.49 -3.89
C ASP A 673 -18.64 -14.53 -3.71
N PHE A 674 -18.66 -15.24 -2.59
CA PHE A 674 -19.67 -16.24 -2.26
C PHE A 674 -20.07 -16.13 -0.79
N VAL A 675 -20.71 -15.02 -0.41
CA VAL A 675 -21.23 -14.82 0.94
C VAL A 675 -22.58 -15.52 1.11
N GLY A 676 -22.71 -16.38 2.12
CA GLY A 676 -23.94 -17.13 2.37
C GLY A 676 -23.86 -18.04 3.60
N TYR A 677 -24.69 -19.07 3.66
CA TYR A 677 -24.75 -20.00 4.80
C TYR A 677 -24.49 -21.44 4.39
N LEU A 678 -23.69 -22.18 5.17
CA LEU A 678 -23.45 -23.59 4.93
C LEU A 678 -24.75 -24.40 4.81
N ASN A 679 -24.81 -25.27 3.80
CA ASN A 679 -25.92 -26.19 3.60
C ASN A 679 -25.86 -27.34 4.60
N GLY A 680 -27.00 -27.99 4.86
CA GLY A 680 -27.04 -29.23 5.64
C GLY A 680 -26.65 -29.11 7.11
N THR A 681 -26.38 -27.89 7.60
CA THR A 681 -26.13 -27.59 9.01
C THR A 681 -27.43 -27.37 9.76
N THR A 682 -27.44 -27.72 11.04
CA THR A 682 -28.57 -27.53 11.96
C THR A 682 -28.73 -26.08 12.39
N HIS A 683 -27.64 -25.31 12.40
CA HIS A 683 -27.62 -23.89 12.73
C HIS A 683 -27.08 -23.07 11.57
N LYS A 684 -27.47 -21.79 11.47
CA LYS A 684 -26.88 -20.90 10.48
C LYS A 684 -25.39 -20.77 10.73
N GLN A 685 -24.59 -21.13 9.74
CA GLN A 685 -23.15 -20.91 9.76
C GLN A 685 -22.75 -20.01 8.59
N LEU A 686 -22.48 -18.74 8.90
CA LEU A 686 -22.15 -17.71 7.91
C LEU A 686 -20.75 -17.93 7.31
N VAL A 687 -20.68 -17.88 5.98
CA VAL A 687 -19.45 -17.92 5.18
C VAL A 687 -19.24 -16.58 4.51
N LEU A 688 -18.03 -16.01 4.67
CA LEU A 688 -17.61 -14.75 4.08
C LEU A 688 -16.49 -14.99 3.06
N ASN A 689 -16.81 -15.74 2.00
CA ASN A 689 -15.88 -16.02 0.91
C ASN A 689 -15.65 -14.76 0.08
N ILE A 690 -14.39 -14.43 -0.16
CA ILE A 690 -14.01 -13.25 -0.92
C ILE A 690 -13.32 -13.61 -2.23
N THR A 691 -13.51 -12.74 -3.23
CA THR A 691 -12.68 -12.72 -4.43
C THR A 691 -11.19 -12.48 -4.14
N CYS A 692 -10.32 -12.77 -5.11
CA CYS A 692 -8.88 -12.50 -4.97
C CYS A 692 -8.56 -11.00 -4.92
N GLY A 693 -7.59 -10.66 -4.06
CA GLY A 693 -7.07 -9.32 -3.89
C GLY A 693 -6.02 -8.93 -4.93
N ASN A 694 -5.51 -9.88 -5.71
CA ASN A 694 -4.64 -9.58 -6.85
C ASN A 694 -5.40 -8.89 -8.00
N ALA A 695 -4.64 -8.21 -8.87
CA ALA A 695 -5.19 -7.56 -10.07
C ALA A 695 -4.47 -7.99 -11.35
N PHE A 696 -3.79 -9.14 -11.34
CA PHE A 696 -3.09 -9.64 -12.52
C PHE A 696 -4.07 -10.19 -13.56
N VAL A 697 -4.04 -9.53 -14.72
CA VAL A 697 -4.72 -9.89 -15.95
C VAL A 697 -3.97 -11.07 -16.59
N SER A 698 -4.09 -12.26 -16.00
CA SER A 698 -3.72 -13.48 -16.71
C SER A 698 -4.98 -13.96 -17.43
N PRO A 699 -4.93 -14.30 -18.74
CA PRO A 699 -6.09 -14.83 -19.44
C PRO A 699 -6.70 -16.08 -18.80
N TRP A 700 -5.94 -16.78 -17.94
CA TRP A 700 -6.45 -17.88 -17.10
C TRP A 700 -7.16 -17.42 -15.82
N ARG A 701 -6.80 -16.26 -15.25
CA ARG A 701 -7.29 -15.76 -13.95
C ARG A 701 -8.36 -14.66 -14.06
N ASP A 702 -8.38 -13.90 -15.16
CA ASP A 702 -9.48 -12.96 -15.47
C ASP A 702 -10.83 -13.66 -15.62
N GLY A 703 -10.79 -14.96 -15.92
CA GLY A 703 -11.96 -15.79 -15.97
C GLY A 703 -12.44 -16.30 -14.61
N LEU A 704 -11.80 -16.00 -13.47
CA LEU A 704 -12.19 -16.59 -12.17
C LEU A 704 -13.05 -15.67 -11.30
N SER A 705 -12.87 -14.36 -11.46
CA SER A 705 -13.66 -13.33 -10.80
C SER A 705 -14.54 -12.64 -11.83
N ASP A 706 -15.82 -12.39 -11.51
CA ASP A 706 -16.71 -11.62 -12.38
C ASP A 706 -16.50 -10.09 -12.25
N LEU A 707 -15.43 -9.70 -11.58
CA LEU A 707 -15.14 -8.32 -11.25
C LEU A 707 -14.02 -7.77 -12.15
N PRO A 708 -14.20 -6.59 -12.76
CA PRO A 708 -13.17 -5.96 -13.55
C PRO A 708 -11.95 -5.59 -12.70
N ARG A 709 -10.75 -5.75 -13.28
CA ARG A 709 -9.49 -5.30 -12.67
C ARG A 709 -8.79 -4.33 -13.60
N LYS A 710 -8.51 -3.11 -13.11
CA LYS A 710 -7.81 -2.09 -13.91
C LYS A 710 -6.94 -1.19 -13.04
N SER A 711 -5.62 -1.33 -13.24
CA SER A 711 -4.60 -0.53 -12.57
C SER A 711 -4.86 0.98 -12.69
N GLY A 712 -4.61 1.70 -11.59
CA GLY A 712 -4.82 3.14 -11.45
C GLY A 712 -6.28 3.57 -11.28
N THR A 713 -7.24 2.63 -11.23
CA THR A 713 -8.67 2.93 -11.09
C THR A 713 -9.26 2.27 -9.85
N VAL A 714 -10.48 2.65 -9.48
CA VAL A 714 -11.20 2.03 -8.34
C VAL A 714 -11.33 0.51 -8.51
N ALA A 715 -11.33 0.01 -9.74
CA ALA A 715 -11.37 -1.41 -10.04
C ALA A 715 -10.02 -2.14 -9.81
N GLU A 716 -8.94 -1.45 -9.47
CA GLU A 716 -7.65 -2.09 -9.16
C GLU A 716 -7.71 -2.93 -7.89
N ASP A 717 -8.44 -2.45 -6.89
CA ASP A 717 -8.47 -3.04 -5.55
C ASP A 717 -9.75 -3.87 -5.38
N ALA A 718 -9.68 -4.95 -4.60
CA ALA A 718 -10.85 -5.73 -4.20
C ALA A 718 -10.61 -6.39 -2.85
N PHE A 719 -11.25 -5.85 -1.81
CA PHE A 719 -11.26 -6.43 -0.47
C PHE A 719 -12.50 -5.98 0.29
N ASN A 720 -12.80 -6.60 1.42
CA ASN A 720 -13.99 -6.29 2.22
C ASN A 720 -13.59 -5.74 3.58
N ILE A 721 -14.42 -4.84 4.11
CA ILE A 721 -14.39 -4.38 5.49
C ILE A 721 -15.65 -4.89 6.19
N TYR A 722 -15.50 -5.37 7.42
CA TYR A 722 -16.55 -5.96 8.23
C TYR A 722 -16.74 -5.19 9.54
N GLY A 723 -18.00 -4.85 9.85
CA GLY A 723 -18.44 -4.36 11.15
C GLY A 723 -19.28 -5.41 11.85
N ILE A 724 -18.85 -5.87 13.03
CA ILE A 724 -19.49 -6.99 13.74
C ILE A 724 -20.40 -6.47 14.84
N ASP A 725 -21.70 -6.34 14.55
CA ASP A 725 -22.67 -5.91 15.54
C ASP A 725 -23.22 -7.12 16.28
N ARG A 726 -22.52 -7.49 17.36
CA ARG A 726 -22.84 -8.68 18.15
C ARG A 726 -24.16 -8.60 18.89
N LEU A 727 -24.54 -7.38 19.29
CA LEU A 727 -25.80 -7.15 19.99
C LEU A 727 -26.98 -7.52 19.09
N ASN A 728 -26.95 -7.04 17.84
CA ASN A 728 -27.99 -7.32 16.85
C ASN A 728 -27.76 -8.64 16.09
N GLY A 729 -26.56 -9.22 16.17
CA GLY A 729 -26.23 -10.49 15.52
C GLY A 729 -26.06 -10.38 14.02
N ILE A 730 -25.48 -9.28 13.55
CA ILE A 730 -25.33 -8.98 12.13
C ILE A 730 -23.87 -8.67 11.82
N VAL A 731 -23.45 -9.08 10.62
CA VAL A 731 -22.22 -8.63 9.97
C VAL A 731 -22.58 -7.59 8.93
N LYS A 732 -21.93 -6.42 9.00
CA LYS A 732 -22.03 -5.36 8.01
C LYS A 732 -20.81 -5.44 7.11
N ILE A 733 -21.00 -5.51 5.80
CA ILE A 733 -19.96 -5.71 4.81
C ILE A 733 -19.89 -4.48 3.92
N VAL A 734 -18.69 -3.98 3.64
CA VAL A 734 -18.41 -2.93 2.66
C VAL A 734 -17.29 -3.39 1.74
N ARG A 735 -17.48 -3.29 0.43
CA ARG A 735 -16.45 -3.57 -0.58
C ARG A 735 -15.60 -2.33 -0.81
N ILE A 736 -14.29 -2.50 -0.79
CA ILE A 736 -13.32 -1.50 -1.21
C ILE A 736 -12.77 -1.90 -2.59
N GLY A 737 -12.86 -0.96 -3.52
CA GLY A 737 -12.54 -1.16 -4.92
C GLY A 737 -13.47 -2.13 -5.63
N SER A 738 -13.36 -2.22 -6.96
CA SER A 738 -14.06 -3.19 -7.82
C SER A 738 -15.46 -3.63 -7.34
N ASN A 739 -16.35 -2.67 -7.13
CA ASN A 739 -17.67 -2.86 -6.53
C ASN A 739 -18.79 -3.01 -7.57
N ILE A 740 -18.47 -3.13 -8.85
CA ILE A 740 -19.43 -3.36 -9.95
C ILE A 740 -18.86 -4.50 -10.77
N ASN A 741 -19.64 -5.56 -11.00
CA ASN A 741 -19.22 -6.69 -11.82
C ASN A 741 -19.46 -6.45 -13.33
N TYR A 742 -19.04 -7.38 -14.19
CA TYR A 742 -19.26 -7.28 -15.64
C TYR A 742 -20.74 -7.29 -16.05
N LEU A 743 -21.65 -7.71 -15.17
CA LEU A 743 -23.11 -7.65 -15.35
C LEU A 743 -23.74 -6.35 -14.81
N LEU A 744 -22.92 -5.37 -14.41
CA LEU A 744 -23.32 -4.09 -13.82
C LEU A 744 -24.04 -4.20 -12.45
N GLU A 745 -23.93 -5.35 -11.80
CA GLU A 745 -24.45 -5.58 -10.45
C GLU A 745 -23.51 -4.93 -9.42
N LYS A 746 -24.09 -4.16 -8.50
CA LYS A 746 -23.34 -3.42 -7.48
C LYS A 746 -23.10 -4.27 -6.24
N ARG A 747 -21.86 -4.30 -5.75
CA ARG A 747 -21.39 -4.95 -4.50
C ARG A 747 -20.90 -3.97 -3.44
N GLU A 748 -21.45 -2.76 -3.39
CA GLU A 748 -20.98 -1.68 -2.49
C GLU A 748 -20.99 -2.07 -0.99
N SER A 749 -22.11 -2.63 -0.51
CA SER A 749 -22.31 -2.96 0.90
C SER A 749 -23.51 -3.88 1.14
N MET A 750 -23.48 -4.66 2.22
CA MET A 750 -24.54 -5.59 2.64
C MET A 750 -24.60 -5.72 4.16
N VAL A 751 -25.75 -6.04 4.72
CA VAL A 751 -25.92 -6.42 6.12
C VAL A 751 -26.54 -7.80 6.15
N ILE A 752 -25.92 -8.75 6.86
CA ILE A 752 -26.32 -10.15 6.90
C ILE A 752 -26.35 -10.66 8.35
N PRO A 753 -27.42 -11.33 8.81
CA PRO A 753 -27.46 -11.90 10.15
C PRO A 753 -26.55 -13.13 10.25
N TYR A 754 -25.95 -13.34 11.41
CA TYR A 754 -25.20 -14.56 11.72
C TYR A 754 -25.84 -15.37 12.85
N LYS A 755 -26.86 -14.83 13.52
CA LYS A 755 -27.66 -15.51 14.54
C LYS A 755 -29.15 -15.51 14.20
#